data_AF-A0A350BXR5-F1
#
_entry.id   AF-A0A350BXR5-F1
#
_cell.length_a   1.000
_cell.length_b   1.000
_cell.length_c   1.000
_cell.angle_alpha   90.00
_cell.angle_beta   90.00
_cell.angle_gamma   90.00
#
_symmetry.space_group_name_H-M   'P 1'
#
loop_
_entity.id
_entity.type
_entity.pdbx_description
1 polymer ?
#
loop_
_entity_poly.entity_id
_entity_poly.type
_entity_poly.pdbx_seq_one_letter_code
_entity_poly.pdbx_strand_id
1 'polypeptide(L)'
;MRRKGAMNKKVISYLLSIVLSISCMLQAGAVSVFAAAGPVVSTLATGDYYIYSGVGSDKVLDIYGSAKTNGANVIINKYTASPSQIFHVTNLGNGSYSIKNKNSGLMLDVYAASVASGTNVWQYNSNNSNAQKWSILSSKRSGYYTIKSALSANVLDVYGASNVAGSNVWVYSSNNTSAQQWKFVKATASTSSTQATTTNKKATFATGYYMIQSKVSASRYMEVANESLANNANIQLGPTGQTASRIFYVINYGNGNYTIENALSGKRVVLAGDRTDNSTNIQQYSIKNSTAQKWYISTPRTDGYYTISSALDHKKVIDVAGGNSAVGTNIALYSLNRTNAQYWKFIKVSKPNVTSLKNGIYILRTCVTPTFVVSVPSKSTANSANVALYRNSGNNFQKWQITSVGNGYFKITNVGSQKVLHVKGGGKANGTNVMQYNWINSNAEKWKISGDRGVYTFTNAANGLVLDVAGGSAANNANIQMYTSNGTKAQKFRLEATTATVAAARTSTIVKDPATGKSFTVEKQYLTDPVVGRDVTEEDFLTAVLYTEAGDQGMSGMMMVGYVIENRLAEGIAAARSGNYIEYPGTLDIMIYETTQWEVARNGSLTNVLKDIVAGHADYLSNARSAAKKVLAKQSITLEAPATVYTGVGGGVSTTSTKNSGSVITASAFKYNSFMTPNAWNRFATDGRHYKFASGYGAGKNTFLYRGHVFFLDKEVW
;
A
#
# COMPACT_ATOMS: atom_id res chain seq x y z
N MET A 1 -63.65 32.05 76.87
CA MET A 1 -62.17 32.22 76.78
C MET A 1 -61.62 31.22 75.76
N ARG A 2 -60.64 31.62 74.93
CA ARG A 2 -59.28 31.02 74.77
C ARG A 2 -59.17 29.50 74.54
N ARG A 3 -58.42 29.01 73.54
CA ARG A 3 -57.87 29.64 72.30
C ARG A 3 -57.36 28.55 71.31
N LYS A 4 -57.75 28.70 70.04
CA LYS A 4 -57.01 28.56 68.74
C LYS A 4 -55.81 27.58 68.64
N GLY A 5 -55.57 26.88 67.52
CA GLY A 5 -56.20 26.87 66.17
C GLY A 5 -55.14 26.69 65.06
N ALA A 6 -55.44 26.49 63.76
CA ALA A 6 -56.71 26.25 63.06
C ALA A 6 -56.47 25.74 61.60
N MET A 7 -57.46 25.05 61.00
CA MET A 7 -58.03 25.17 59.61
C MET A 7 -57.11 25.48 58.40
N ASN A 8 -57.29 24.96 57.15
CA ASN A 8 -58.36 24.24 56.41
C ASN A 8 -57.77 23.74 55.04
N LYS A 9 -58.41 23.23 53.94
CA LYS A 9 -59.80 22.96 53.45
C LYS A 9 -59.73 22.02 52.19
N LYS A 10 -60.60 20.99 52.04
CA LYS A 10 -61.16 20.41 50.76
C LYS A 10 -60.20 19.73 49.70
N VAL A 11 -60.58 18.77 48.81
CA VAL A 11 -61.82 17.97 48.56
C VAL A 11 -61.56 16.67 47.71
N ILE A 12 -62.20 15.55 48.11
CA ILE A 12 -62.76 14.36 47.38
C ILE A 12 -62.08 13.76 46.11
N SER A 13 -61.75 12.45 46.15
CA SER A 13 -61.81 11.47 45.02
C SER A 13 -61.94 10.01 45.54
N TYR A 14 -61.89 8.96 44.68
CA TYR A 14 -62.51 7.63 44.94
C TYR A 14 -61.89 6.36 44.27
N LEU A 15 -62.26 5.16 44.78
CA LEU A 15 -62.21 3.77 44.21
C LEU A 15 -60.84 3.01 44.08
N LEU A 16 -60.73 1.65 44.05
CA LEU A 16 -61.14 0.52 44.95
C LEU A 16 -61.30 -0.85 44.18
N SER A 17 -60.70 -1.97 44.64
CA SER A 17 -61.09 -3.42 44.44
C SER A 17 -59.94 -4.41 44.83
N ILE A 18 -60.03 -5.67 45.33
CA ILE A 18 -61.07 -6.64 45.84
C ILE A 18 -61.55 -7.77 44.87
N VAL A 19 -61.71 -9.09 45.19
CA VAL A 19 -61.01 -10.10 46.09
C VAL A 19 -61.56 -11.58 45.90
N LEU A 20 -60.81 -12.65 46.30
CA LEU A 20 -61.22 -14.11 46.52
C LEU A 20 -61.78 -14.93 45.29
N SER A 21 -62.10 -16.26 45.30
CA SER A 21 -61.47 -17.51 45.85
C SER A 21 -62.24 -18.84 45.50
N ILE A 22 -61.63 -20.03 45.74
CA ILE A 22 -62.26 -21.35 46.11
C ILE A 22 -62.83 -22.37 45.05
N SER A 23 -62.34 -23.62 45.13
CA SER A 23 -62.91 -25.00 44.89
C SER A 23 -63.45 -25.59 43.54
N CYS A 24 -63.10 -26.89 43.38
CA CYS A 24 -63.84 -28.07 42.84
C CYS A 24 -64.11 -28.40 41.33
N MET A 25 -63.71 -29.65 40.99
CA MET A 25 -64.35 -30.70 40.14
C MET A 25 -64.46 -30.67 38.59
N LEU A 26 -64.10 -31.84 38.03
CA LEU A 26 -64.53 -32.56 36.80
C LEU A 26 -64.53 -31.90 35.39
N GLN A 27 -63.48 -32.24 34.63
CA GLN A 27 -63.54 -33.07 33.41
C GLN A 27 -64.49 -32.70 32.25
N ALA A 28 -63.93 -32.12 31.17
CA ALA A 28 -63.99 -32.65 29.79
C ALA A 28 -63.14 -31.80 28.82
N GLY A 29 -62.66 -32.41 27.72
CA GLY A 29 -62.07 -31.69 26.57
C GLY A 29 -60.57 -31.93 26.37
N ALA A 30 -60.22 -32.76 25.37
CA ALA A 30 -58.84 -32.94 24.93
C ALA A 30 -58.43 -31.83 23.95
N VAL A 31 -57.43 -31.03 24.30
CA VAL A 31 -56.74 -30.12 23.39
C VAL A 31 -55.25 -30.41 23.45
N SER A 32 -54.66 -30.76 22.31
CA SER A 32 -53.23 -31.02 22.18
C SER A 32 -52.44 -29.72 22.32
N VAL A 33 -52.07 -29.36 23.56
CA VAL A 33 -51.20 -28.21 23.82
C VAL A 33 -49.81 -28.51 23.28
N PHE A 34 -49.53 -28.04 22.06
CA PHE A 34 -48.18 -27.91 21.56
C PHE A 34 -47.42 -26.95 22.49
N ALA A 35 -46.63 -27.50 23.40
CA ALA A 35 -45.69 -26.72 24.19
C ALA A 35 -44.74 -26.00 23.24
N ALA A 36 -44.90 -24.68 23.10
CA ALA A 36 -44.10 -23.88 22.20
C ALA A 36 -42.64 -23.92 22.64
N ALA A 37 -41.82 -24.68 21.90
CA ALA A 37 -40.39 -24.73 22.14
C ALA A 37 -39.83 -23.30 22.04
N GLY A 38 -39.31 -22.78 23.16
CA GLY A 38 -38.70 -21.46 23.20
C GLY A 38 -37.59 -21.32 22.15
N PRO A 39 -37.30 -20.08 21.68
CA PRO A 39 -36.38 -19.88 20.57
C PRO A 39 -35.03 -20.54 20.84
N VAL A 40 -34.71 -21.56 20.04
CA VAL A 40 -33.48 -22.37 20.21
C VAL A 40 -32.27 -21.50 19.92
N VAL A 41 -31.71 -20.92 20.99
CA VAL A 41 -30.49 -20.12 20.93
C VAL A 41 -29.38 -21.02 20.39
N SER A 42 -28.83 -20.67 19.23
CA SER A 42 -27.76 -21.41 18.56
C SER A 42 -26.44 -21.28 19.31
N THR A 43 -26.28 -22.08 20.35
CA THR A 43 -25.06 -22.15 21.17
C THR A 43 -23.85 -22.55 20.32
N LEU A 44 -22.67 -22.03 20.69
CA LEU A 44 -21.43 -22.48 20.08
C LEU A 44 -21.15 -23.91 20.57
N ALA A 45 -20.79 -24.80 19.64
CA ALA A 45 -20.40 -26.17 19.99
C ALA A 45 -19.04 -26.21 20.70
N THR A 46 -18.85 -27.18 21.58
CA THR A 46 -17.51 -27.51 22.11
C THR A 46 -16.56 -27.93 20.96
N GLY A 47 -15.29 -27.54 21.07
CA GLY A 47 -14.24 -27.96 20.13
C GLY A 47 -13.03 -27.03 20.09
N ASP A 48 -12.08 -27.33 19.21
CA ASP A 48 -10.91 -26.49 18.94
C ASP A 48 -11.24 -25.40 17.91
N TYR A 49 -10.81 -24.17 18.16
CA TYR A 49 -11.10 -22.98 17.34
C TYR A 49 -9.90 -22.04 17.20
N TYR A 50 -9.76 -21.45 16.01
CA TYR A 50 -9.12 -20.15 15.85
C TYR A 50 -10.15 -19.04 16.13
N ILE A 51 -9.79 -18.07 16.96
CA ILE A 51 -10.69 -16.97 17.35
C ILE A 51 -10.22 -15.70 16.62
N TYR A 52 -10.79 -15.43 15.45
CA TYR A 52 -10.44 -14.27 14.62
C TYR A 52 -10.99 -12.96 15.21
N SER A 53 -10.23 -11.87 15.11
CA SER A 53 -10.67 -10.54 15.58
C SER A 53 -11.35 -9.72 14.49
N GLY A 54 -12.33 -8.91 14.89
CA GLY A 54 -13.16 -8.10 13.99
C GLY A 54 -12.45 -6.90 13.35
N VAL A 55 -11.32 -6.47 13.91
CA VAL A 55 -10.48 -5.34 13.43
C VAL A 55 -9.59 -5.70 12.25
N GLY A 56 -9.30 -6.98 12.03
CA GLY A 56 -8.37 -7.42 10.99
C GLY A 56 -8.61 -8.87 10.57
N SER A 57 -8.96 -9.09 9.31
CA SER A 57 -9.33 -10.41 8.78
C SER A 57 -8.17 -11.41 8.67
N ASP A 58 -6.93 -10.99 8.94
CA ASP A 58 -5.75 -11.84 9.09
C ASP A 58 -5.31 -12.03 10.56
N LYS A 59 -6.05 -11.46 11.53
CA LYS A 59 -5.70 -11.48 12.95
C LYS A 59 -6.53 -12.49 13.74
N VAL A 60 -5.86 -13.23 14.61
CA VAL A 60 -6.43 -14.19 15.56
C VAL A 60 -5.93 -13.90 16.96
N LEU A 61 -6.69 -14.32 17.96
CA LEU A 61 -6.24 -14.46 19.34
C LEU A 61 -4.98 -15.35 19.38
N ASP A 62 -3.98 -14.95 20.15
CA ASP A 62 -2.69 -15.64 20.27
C ASP A 62 -2.10 -15.41 21.67
N ILE A 63 -1.23 -16.31 22.12
CA ILE A 63 -0.45 -16.15 23.35
C ILE A 63 0.88 -15.50 23.00
N TYR A 64 1.22 -14.40 23.65
CA TYR A 64 2.47 -13.68 23.39
C TYR A 64 3.69 -14.60 23.51
N GLY A 65 4.57 -14.57 22.51
CA GLY A 65 5.76 -15.43 22.43
C GLY A 65 5.48 -16.94 22.35
N SER A 66 4.23 -17.38 22.14
CA SER A 66 3.83 -18.80 22.31
C SER A 66 4.17 -19.39 23.69
N ALA A 67 4.24 -18.55 24.73
CA ALA A 67 4.63 -18.95 26.07
C ALA A 67 3.66 -19.96 26.71
N LYS A 68 4.17 -20.77 27.65
CA LYS A 68 3.40 -21.80 28.37
C LYS A 68 3.23 -21.54 29.88
N THR A 69 3.67 -20.38 30.34
CA THR A 69 3.61 -19.96 31.74
C THR A 69 2.32 -19.23 32.08
N ASN A 70 1.94 -19.27 33.36
CA ASN A 70 0.94 -18.38 33.94
C ASN A 70 1.31 -16.91 33.69
N GLY A 71 0.29 -16.10 33.45
CA GLY A 71 0.42 -14.66 33.25
C GLY A 71 1.00 -14.22 31.91
N ALA A 72 1.30 -15.15 31.00
CA ALA A 72 1.67 -14.79 29.63
C ALA A 72 0.49 -14.08 28.94
N ASN A 73 0.80 -12.95 28.29
CA ASN A 73 -0.20 -12.03 27.81
C ASN A 73 -0.98 -12.56 26.60
N VAL A 74 -2.26 -12.20 26.48
CA VAL A 74 -3.09 -12.53 25.32
C VAL A 74 -3.13 -11.33 24.38
N ILE A 75 -2.89 -11.59 23.10
CA ILE A 75 -2.78 -10.57 22.06
C ILE A 75 -3.63 -10.96 20.85
N ILE A 76 -3.82 -10.02 19.93
CA ILE A 76 -4.10 -10.37 18.53
C ILE A 76 -2.81 -10.45 17.72
N ASN A 77 -2.62 -11.54 16.97
CA ASN A 77 -1.47 -11.74 16.11
C ASN A 77 -1.92 -12.17 14.71
N LYS A 78 -1.01 -12.09 13.74
CA LYS A 78 -1.27 -12.61 12.39
C LYS A 78 -1.46 -14.14 12.45
N TYR A 79 -2.46 -14.64 11.73
CA TYR A 79 -2.69 -16.08 11.58
C TYR A 79 -1.47 -16.79 10.99
N THR A 80 -0.96 -17.78 11.71
CA THR A 80 0.19 -18.63 11.35
C THR A 80 -0.13 -20.13 11.39
N ALA A 81 -1.31 -20.52 11.91
CA ALA A 81 -1.64 -21.88 12.32
C ALA A 81 -0.73 -22.45 13.45
N SER A 82 -0.07 -21.58 14.23
CA SER A 82 0.62 -21.99 15.45
C SER A 82 -0.35 -22.62 16.45
N PRO A 83 0.05 -23.67 17.20
CA PRO A 83 -0.73 -24.18 18.33
C PRO A 83 -1.08 -23.11 19.39
N SER A 84 -0.30 -22.02 19.49
CA SER A 84 -0.59 -20.88 20.38
C SER A 84 -1.83 -20.09 19.97
N GLN A 85 -2.29 -20.25 18.72
CA GLN A 85 -3.47 -19.59 18.15
C GLN A 85 -4.73 -20.47 18.19
N ILE A 86 -4.61 -21.71 18.67
CA ILE A 86 -5.72 -22.67 18.76
C ILE A 86 -6.23 -22.71 20.21
N PHE A 87 -7.52 -22.48 20.39
CA PHE A 87 -8.20 -22.49 21.68
C PHE A 87 -9.31 -23.54 21.69
N HIS A 88 -9.27 -24.44 22.65
CA HIS A 88 -10.37 -25.34 22.98
C HIS A 88 -11.45 -24.55 23.71
N VAL A 89 -12.60 -24.38 23.06
CA VAL A 89 -13.78 -23.77 23.65
C VAL A 89 -14.66 -24.89 24.18
N THR A 90 -14.93 -24.87 25.49
CA THR A 90 -15.82 -25.84 26.15
C THR A 90 -17.13 -25.15 26.47
N ASN A 91 -18.25 -25.62 25.92
CA ASN A 91 -19.58 -25.23 26.38
C ASN A 91 -19.84 -25.92 27.72
N LEU A 92 -20.14 -25.14 28.76
CA LEU A 92 -20.35 -25.59 30.15
C LEU A 92 -21.84 -25.75 30.50
N GLY A 93 -22.74 -25.59 29.52
CA GLY A 93 -24.17 -25.45 29.74
C GLY A 93 -24.58 -24.00 30.04
N ASN A 94 -25.89 -23.75 30.00
CA ASN A 94 -26.53 -22.47 30.40
C ASN A 94 -25.92 -21.19 29.80
N GLY A 95 -25.34 -21.28 28.59
CA GLY A 95 -24.71 -20.14 27.91
C GLY A 95 -23.33 -19.73 28.46
N SER A 96 -22.72 -20.56 29.31
CA SER A 96 -21.37 -20.37 29.86
C SER A 96 -20.34 -21.23 29.12
N TYR A 97 -19.11 -20.71 29.00
CA TYR A 97 -18.02 -21.34 28.28
C TYR A 97 -16.68 -21.15 29.01
N SER A 98 -15.78 -22.13 28.90
CA SER A 98 -14.35 -21.94 29.16
C SER A 98 -13.57 -21.93 27.85
N ILE A 99 -12.45 -21.20 27.81
CA ILE A 99 -11.61 -21.07 26.62
C ILE A 99 -10.17 -21.40 27.04
N LYS A 100 -9.61 -22.50 26.52
CA LYS A 100 -8.30 -23.06 26.92
C LYS A 100 -7.34 -23.09 25.75
N ASN A 101 -6.14 -22.53 25.89
CA ASN A 101 -5.14 -22.57 24.83
C ASN A 101 -4.56 -23.99 24.62
N LYS A 102 -4.41 -24.43 23.37
CA LYS A 102 -3.93 -25.79 23.05
C LYS A 102 -2.41 -25.98 23.16
N ASN A 103 -1.61 -24.92 23.13
CA ASN A 103 -0.16 -25.01 23.27
C ASN A 103 0.29 -25.08 24.74
N SER A 104 -0.36 -24.30 25.62
CA SER A 104 -0.02 -24.23 27.05
C SER A 104 -0.92 -25.09 27.94
N GLY A 105 -2.16 -25.36 27.52
CA GLY A 105 -3.18 -25.99 28.37
C GLY A 105 -3.85 -25.03 29.35
N LEU A 106 -3.47 -23.74 29.35
CA LEU A 106 -3.94 -22.72 30.29
C LEU A 106 -5.23 -22.04 29.81
N MET A 107 -6.01 -21.51 30.75
CA MET A 107 -7.31 -20.86 30.51
C MET A 107 -7.15 -19.39 30.14
N LEU A 108 -8.01 -18.88 29.27
CA LEU A 108 -8.22 -17.45 29.02
C LEU A 108 -8.85 -16.81 30.25
N ASP A 109 -8.11 -15.92 30.90
CA ASP A 109 -8.35 -15.47 32.27
C ASP A 109 -8.32 -13.92 32.33
N VAL A 110 -9.20 -13.32 33.15
CA VAL A 110 -9.24 -11.88 33.41
C VAL A 110 -8.34 -11.55 34.61
N TYR A 111 -7.34 -10.70 34.41
CA TYR A 111 -6.31 -10.39 35.41
C TYR A 111 -6.89 -10.09 36.81
N ALA A 112 -6.37 -10.80 37.81
CA ALA A 112 -6.77 -10.71 39.22
C ALA A 112 -8.30 -10.83 39.47
N ALA A 113 -9.05 -11.46 38.56
CA ALA A 113 -10.51 -11.50 38.56
C ALA A 113 -11.21 -10.13 38.65
N SER A 114 -10.54 -9.06 38.19
CA SER A 114 -11.07 -7.70 38.29
C SER A 114 -12.29 -7.47 37.38
N VAL A 115 -13.29 -6.78 37.92
CA VAL A 115 -14.51 -6.36 37.20
C VAL A 115 -14.33 -5.09 36.36
N ALA A 116 -13.21 -4.36 36.52
CA ALA A 116 -13.00 -3.05 35.93
C ALA A 116 -12.83 -3.09 34.40
N SER A 117 -13.33 -2.05 33.70
CA SER A 117 -13.07 -1.88 32.27
C SER A 117 -11.61 -1.50 32.04
N GLY A 118 -10.98 -2.12 31.05
CA GLY A 118 -9.54 -2.03 30.80
C GLY A 118 -8.69 -3.09 31.53
N THR A 119 -9.31 -4.01 32.27
CA THR A 119 -8.57 -5.11 32.92
C THR A 119 -7.96 -6.03 31.87
N ASN A 120 -6.66 -6.32 32.00
CA ASN A 120 -5.92 -7.14 31.06
C ASN A 120 -6.44 -8.59 30.97
N VAL A 121 -6.28 -9.23 29.80
CA VAL A 121 -6.57 -10.66 29.62
C VAL A 121 -5.27 -11.41 29.32
N TRP A 122 -5.08 -12.51 30.04
CA TRP A 122 -3.86 -13.33 30.02
C TRP A 122 -4.22 -14.82 30.04
N GLN A 123 -3.24 -15.71 30.05
CA GLN A 123 -3.47 -17.14 30.33
C GLN A 123 -3.11 -17.51 31.78
N TYR A 124 -3.91 -18.36 32.42
CA TYR A 124 -3.66 -18.83 33.79
C TYR A 124 -4.08 -20.29 34.02
N ASN A 125 -3.53 -20.92 35.06
CA ASN A 125 -3.92 -22.25 35.54
C ASN A 125 -5.42 -22.34 35.79
N SER A 126 -6.04 -23.46 35.40
CA SER A 126 -7.47 -23.68 35.61
C SER A 126 -7.83 -23.64 37.10
N ASN A 127 -8.63 -22.65 37.50
CA ASN A 127 -9.00 -22.40 38.90
C ASN A 127 -10.53 -22.38 39.13
N ASN A 128 -11.33 -22.66 38.09
CA ASN A 128 -12.80 -22.67 38.12
C ASN A 128 -13.46 -21.33 38.54
N SER A 129 -12.70 -20.23 38.61
CA SER A 129 -13.24 -18.90 38.93
C SER A 129 -14.08 -18.33 37.78
N ASN A 130 -14.82 -17.25 38.07
CA ASN A 130 -15.55 -16.52 37.03
C ASN A 130 -14.63 -15.73 36.08
N ALA A 131 -13.35 -15.55 36.41
CA ALA A 131 -12.36 -14.94 35.52
C ALA A 131 -12.07 -15.79 34.27
N GLN A 132 -12.34 -17.10 34.34
CA GLN A 132 -12.10 -18.09 33.29
C GLN A 132 -13.37 -18.52 32.56
N LYS A 133 -14.51 -17.88 32.89
CA LYS A 133 -15.85 -18.19 32.39
C LYS A 133 -16.37 -17.04 31.56
N TRP A 134 -16.95 -17.39 30.41
CA TRP A 134 -17.32 -16.44 29.37
C TRP A 134 -18.71 -16.78 28.81
N SER A 135 -19.49 -15.77 28.43
CA SER A 135 -20.71 -15.96 27.64
C SER A 135 -20.45 -15.52 26.20
N ILE A 136 -20.55 -16.47 25.27
CA ILE A 136 -20.35 -16.22 23.84
C ILE A 136 -21.72 -15.89 23.22
N LEU A 137 -21.95 -14.59 22.98
CA LEU A 137 -23.23 -14.04 22.54
C LEU A 137 -23.16 -13.65 21.04
N SER A 138 -24.26 -13.77 20.30
CA SER A 138 -24.31 -13.31 18.90
C SER A 138 -24.10 -11.79 18.81
N SER A 139 -23.23 -11.35 17.88
CA SER A 139 -22.98 -9.93 17.64
C SER A 139 -23.94 -9.34 16.59
N LYS A 140 -24.08 -8.01 16.55
CA LYS A 140 -24.80 -7.28 15.48
C LYS A 140 -24.19 -7.54 14.10
N ARG A 141 -22.90 -7.87 14.02
CA ARG A 141 -22.22 -8.26 12.78
C ARG A 141 -22.42 -9.75 12.52
N SER A 142 -23.17 -10.08 11.47
CA SER A 142 -23.51 -11.48 11.13
C SER A 142 -22.29 -12.40 11.09
N GLY A 143 -22.39 -13.53 11.80
CA GLY A 143 -21.32 -14.52 11.92
C GLY A 143 -20.11 -14.08 12.77
N TYR A 144 -20.26 -13.06 13.61
CA TYR A 144 -19.36 -12.72 14.70
C TYR A 144 -20.11 -12.80 16.04
N TYR A 145 -19.34 -12.88 17.13
CA TYR A 145 -19.81 -13.03 18.49
C TYR A 145 -19.16 -11.99 19.39
N THR A 146 -19.85 -11.61 20.46
CA THR A 146 -19.30 -10.84 21.57
C THR A 146 -18.99 -11.80 22.70
N ILE A 147 -17.75 -11.80 23.21
CA ILE A 147 -17.29 -12.70 24.27
C ILE A 147 -17.35 -11.92 25.59
N LYS A 148 -18.45 -12.08 26.34
CA LYS A 148 -18.68 -11.37 27.62
C LYS A 148 -18.02 -12.13 28.78
N SER A 149 -17.38 -11.44 29.71
CA SER A 149 -16.87 -12.07 30.95
C SER A 149 -18.02 -12.46 31.89
N ALA A 150 -17.86 -13.56 32.65
CA ALA A 150 -18.77 -13.91 33.74
C ALA A 150 -18.59 -13.04 35.01
N LEU A 151 -17.57 -12.15 35.04
CA LEU A 151 -17.33 -11.24 36.17
C LEU A 151 -18.17 -9.96 36.13
N SER A 152 -18.47 -9.41 34.94
CA SER A 152 -19.08 -8.08 34.81
C SER A 152 -19.84 -7.89 33.50
N ALA A 153 -20.23 -6.65 33.17
CA ALA A 153 -20.81 -6.29 31.88
C ALA A 153 -19.78 -6.28 30.73
N ASN A 154 -18.47 -6.36 31.04
CA ASN A 154 -17.40 -6.13 30.08
C ASN A 154 -17.20 -7.32 29.13
N VAL A 155 -16.63 -7.01 27.96
CA VAL A 155 -16.46 -7.94 26.84
C VAL A 155 -15.01 -7.94 26.37
N LEU A 156 -14.56 -9.07 25.81
CA LEU A 156 -13.24 -9.21 25.22
C LEU A 156 -13.07 -8.20 24.08
N ASP A 157 -12.02 -7.39 24.15
CA ASP A 157 -11.80 -6.19 23.33
C ASP A 157 -10.33 -6.13 22.90
N VAL A 158 -10.04 -5.50 21.75
CA VAL A 158 -8.67 -5.23 21.28
C VAL A 158 -8.31 -3.79 21.60
N TYR A 159 -7.24 -3.62 22.39
CA TYR A 159 -6.78 -2.32 22.86
C TYR A 159 -6.68 -1.27 21.74
N GLY A 160 -7.37 -0.14 21.91
CA GLY A 160 -7.42 0.96 20.95
C GLY A 160 -8.02 0.60 19.58
N ALA A 161 -8.75 -0.52 19.46
CA ALA A 161 -9.20 -1.11 18.20
C ALA A 161 -8.07 -1.37 17.17
N SER A 162 -6.82 -1.50 17.64
CA SER A 162 -5.62 -1.59 16.82
C SER A 162 -5.61 -2.82 15.90
N ASN A 163 -5.20 -2.66 14.65
CA ASN A 163 -4.99 -3.74 13.68
C ASN A 163 -3.49 -4.17 13.59
N VAL A 164 -2.65 -3.69 14.51
CA VAL A 164 -1.22 -4.05 14.58
C VAL A 164 -1.07 -5.45 15.21
N ALA A 165 -0.26 -6.31 14.62
CA ALA A 165 0.05 -7.62 15.20
C ALA A 165 0.86 -7.45 16.50
N GLY A 166 0.48 -8.16 17.56
CA GLY A 166 0.98 -7.94 18.92
C GLY A 166 0.13 -6.99 19.77
N SER A 167 -0.98 -6.46 19.25
CA SER A 167 -1.86 -5.56 20.02
C SER A 167 -2.55 -6.30 21.16
N ASN A 168 -2.67 -5.61 22.30
CA ASN A 168 -3.15 -6.20 23.55
C ASN A 168 -4.64 -6.58 23.50
N VAL A 169 -5.01 -7.60 24.27
CA VAL A 169 -6.41 -8.00 24.49
C VAL A 169 -6.76 -7.85 25.97
N TRP A 170 -7.93 -7.24 26.22
CA TRP A 170 -8.42 -6.88 27.55
C TRP A 170 -9.94 -7.03 27.62
N VAL A 171 -10.54 -6.85 28.80
CA VAL A 171 -12.00 -6.69 28.92
C VAL A 171 -12.37 -5.22 29.00
N TYR A 172 -13.31 -4.77 28.18
CA TYR A 172 -13.74 -3.37 28.10
C TYR A 172 -15.27 -3.23 28.09
N SER A 173 -15.78 -2.06 28.49
CA SER A 173 -17.20 -1.72 28.41
C SER A 173 -17.77 -1.92 27.00
N SER A 174 -18.94 -2.54 26.88
CA SER A 174 -19.54 -2.89 25.59
C SER A 174 -19.88 -1.66 24.75
N ASN A 175 -19.15 -1.46 23.64
CA ASN A 175 -19.25 -0.34 22.71
C ASN A 175 -19.68 -0.78 21.29
N ASN A 176 -19.86 -2.08 21.06
CA ASN A 176 -20.26 -2.70 19.77
C ASN A 176 -19.27 -2.54 18.60
N THR A 177 -18.08 -1.95 18.81
CA THR A 177 -17.07 -1.75 17.75
C THR A 177 -16.49 -3.07 17.24
N SER A 178 -15.73 -3.00 16.14
CA SER A 178 -14.98 -4.14 15.58
C SER A 178 -13.95 -4.75 16.54
N ALA A 179 -13.50 -4.01 17.57
CA ALA A 179 -12.62 -4.51 18.63
C ALA A 179 -13.26 -5.63 19.48
N GLN A 180 -14.60 -5.61 19.61
CA GLN A 180 -15.37 -6.49 20.49
C GLN A 180 -16.04 -7.66 19.76
N GLN A 181 -15.75 -7.81 18.47
CA GLN A 181 -16.40 -8.75 17.57
C GLN A 181 -15.44 -9.87 17.19
N TRP A 182 -15.75 -11.09 17.59
CA TRP A 182 -14.87 -12.26 17.45
C TRP A 182 -15.51 -13.34 16.59
N LYS A 183 -14.71 -14.00 15.75
CA LYS A 183 -15.19 -15.04 14.83
C LYS A 183 -14.48 -16.37 15.09
N PHE A 184 -15.23 -17.29 15.69
CA PHE A 184 -14.82 -18.66 15.91
C PHE A 184 -14.80 -19.45 14.58
N VAL A 185 -13.65 -20.00 14.22
CA VAL A 185 -13.45 -20.89 13.06
C VAL A 185 -12.84 -22.20 13.57
N LYS A 186 -13.50 -23.35 13.35
CA LYS A 186 -13.03 -24.64 13.88
C LYS A 186 -11.62 -24.98 13.36
N ALA A 187 -10.75 -25.39 14.28
CA ALA A 187 -9.41 -25.87 13.99
C ALA A 187 -9.42 -27.42 13.91
N THR A 188 -9.88 -27.95 12.78
CA THR A 188 -9.98 -29.41 12.56
C THR A 188 -8.64 -30.01 12.16
N ALA A 189 -8.19 -31.04 12.88
CA ALA A 189 -7.25 -32.01 12.35
C ALA A 189 -7.91 -32.81 11.19
N SER A 190 -7.11 -33.32 10.26
CA SER A 190 -7.60 -34.05 9.09
C SER A 190 -7.87 -35.53 9.41
N THR A 191 -9.14 -35.91 9.52
CA THR A 191 -9.61 -37.31 9.40
C THR A 191 -10.90 -37.37 8.56
N SER A 192 -11.16 -38.52 7.96
CA SER A 192 -12.18 -38.71 6.92
C SER A 192 -13.52 -39.24 7.45
N SER A 193 -14.54 -39.13 6.60
CA SER A 193 -15.83 -39.88 6.60
C SER A 193 -17.02 -39.42 7.49
N THR A 194 -18.10 -39.07 6.79
CA THR A 194 -19.54 -39.30 7.03
C THR A 194 -20.13 -39.44 8.46
N GLN A 195 -20.99 -38.49 8.82
CA GLN A 195 -22.45 -38.66 8.64
C GLN A 195 -23.12 -37.29 8.37
N ALA A 196 -24.46 -37.21 8.25
CA ALA A 196 -25.15 -36.07 7.65
C ALA A 196 -26.35 -35.52 8.44
N THR A 197 -26.53 -34.20 8.39
CA THR A 197 -27.82 -33.50 8.55
C THR A 197 -27.75 -32.14 7.82
N THR A 198 -28.89 -31.52 7.55
CA THR A 198 -29.03 -30.58 6.43
C THR A 198 -29.10 -29.10 6.82
N THR A 199 -28.10 -28.32 6.39
CA THR A 199 -28.27 -26.94 5.90
C THR A 199 -27.01 -26.50 5.15
N ASN A 200 -27.16 -26.00 3.91
CA ASN A 200 -26.11 -25.34 3.12
C ASN A 200 -24.70 -25.95 3.26
N LYS A 201 -24.53 -27.19 2.77
CA LYS A 201 -23.19 -27.74 2.44
C LYS A 201 -22.39 -26.67 1.68
N LYS A 202 -21.12 -26.50 2.02
CA LYS A 202 -20.16 -25.65 1.29
C LYS A 202 -19.13 -26.54 0.59
N ALA A 203 -18.41 -26.03 -0.41
CA ALA A 203 -17.25 -26.75 -0.93
C ALA A 203 -16.23 -27.03 0.19
N THR A 204 -15.66 -28.23 0.20
CA THR A 204 -14.66 -28.70 1.17
C THR A 204 -13.24 -28.67 0.59
N PHE A 205 -12.92 -27.66 -0.23
CA PHE A 205 -11.57 -27.52 -0.77
C PHE A 205 -10.57 -27.20 0.34
N ALA A 206 -9.60 -28.10 0.52
CA ALA A 206 -8.40 -27.82 1.29
C ALA A 206 -7.60 -26.70 0.59
N THR A 207 -6.96 -25.83 1.37
CA THR A 207 -6.01 -24.86 0.81
C THR A 207 -4.86 -25.59 0.09
N GLY A 208 -4.56 -25.20 -1.14
CA GLY A 208 -3.57 -25.92 -1.97
C GLY A 208 -3.55 -25.48 -3.43
N TYR A 209 -2.73 -26.15 -4.24
CA TYR A 209 -2.61 -25.89 -5.68
C TYR A 209 -3.64 -26.69 -6.49
N TYR A 210 -4.26 -26.02 -7.45
CA TYR A 210 -5.30 -26.57 -8.32
C TYR A 210 -5.12 -26.10 -9.77
N MET A 211 -5.41 -26.96 -10.73
CA MET A 211 -5.90 -26.53 -12.04
C MET A 211 -7.42 -26.35 -11.98
N ILE A 212 -7.95 -25.33 -12.67
CA ILE A 212 -9.38 -25.04 -12.70
C ILE A 212 -9.88 -25.29 -14.13
N GLN A 213 -10.36 -26.50 -14.37
CA GLN A 213 -10.88 -26.98 -15.66
C GLN A 213 -12.28 -26.40 -15.92
N SER A 214 -12.60 -26.03 -17.16
CA SER A 214 -13.96 -25.57 -17.51
C SER A 214 -14.85 -26.72 -17.98
N LYS A 215 -16.17 -26.62 -17.75
CA LYS A 215 -17.15 -27.59 -18.27
C LYS A 215 -17.43 -27.40 -19.78
N VAL A 216 -17.03 -26.27 -20.40
CA VAL A 216 -17.19 -26.10 -21.86
C VAL A 216 -16.31 -27.06 -22.67
N SER A 217 -15.19 -27.51 -22.09
CA SER A 217 -14.33 -28.56 -22.67
C SER A 217 -13.34 -29.07 -21.62
N ALA A 218 -13.19 -30.39 -21.51
CA ALA A 218 -12.19 -31.04 -20.65
C ALA A 218 -10.74 -30.70 -21.05
N SER A 219 -10.50 -30.22 -22.29
CA SER A 219 -9.20 -29.75 -22.76
C SER A 219 -8.97 -28.24 -22.54
N ARG A 220 -9.78 -27.60 -21.67
CA ARG A 220 -9.65 -26.17 -21.33
C ARG A 220 -9.61 -25.91 -19.83
N TYR A 221 -8.72 -24.99 -19.47
CA TYR A 221 -8.46 -24.59 -18.09
C TYR A 221 -8.31 -23.07 -18.00
N MET A 222 -8.71 -22.51 -16.88
CA MET A 222 -8.38 -21.13 -16.49
C MET A 222 -6.86 -20.91 -16.56
N GLU A 223 -6.43 -19.77 -17.10
CA GLU A 223 -5.02 -19.34 -17.12
C GLU A 223 -4.89 -17.83 -16.90
N VAL A 224 -3.71 -17.40 -16.50
CA VAL A 224 -3.25 -16.02 -16.69
C VAL A 224 -2.68 -15.88 -18.09
N ALA A 225 -3.27 -14.99 -18.88
CA ALA A 225 -2.90 -14.77 -20.28
C ALA A 225 -1.40 -14.48 -20.48
N ASN A 226 -0.81 -15.11 -21.50
CA ASN A 226 0.56 -14.86 -21.97
C ASN A 226 1.65 -15.03 -20.90
N GLU A 227 1.39 -15.81 -19.85
CA GLU A 227 2.25 -16.03 -18.66
C GLU A 227 2.68 -14.73 -17.95
N SER A 228 1.84 -13.70 -18.02
CA SER A 228 2.16 -12.37 -17.52
C SER A 228 2.25 -12.30 -16.00
N LEU A 229 3.22 -11.55 -15.46
CA LEU A 229 3.23 -11.15 -14.04
C LEU A 229 2.57 -9.77 -13.81
N ALA A 230 2.04 -9.11 -14.84
CA ALA A 230 1.50 -7.76 -14.74
C ALA A 230 0.20 -7.70 -13.92
N ASN A 231 -0.12 -6.52 -13.37
CA ASN A 231 -1.49 -6.24 -12.93
C ASN A 231 -2.39 -6.08 -14.15
N ASN A 232 -3.68 -6.36 -13.99
CA ASN A 232 -4.69 -6.34 -15.05
C ASN A 232 -4.43 -7.36 -16.18
N ALA A 233 -3.48 -8.28 -16.02
CA ALA A 233 -3.32 -9.37 -16.98
C ALA A 233 -4.53 -10.29 -16.95
N ASN A 234 -5.01 -10.66 -18.14
CA ASN A 234 -6.32 -11.27 -18.32
C ASN A 234 -6.40 -12.69 -17.74
N ILE A 235 -7.58 -13.08 -17.27
CA ILE A 235 -7.91 -14.48 -16.99
C ILE A 235 -8.76 -15.02 -18.15
N GLN A 236 -8.33 -16.12 -18.74
CA GLN A 236 -8.93 -16.67 -19.96
C GLN A 236 -8.92 -18.20 -19.96
N LEU A 237 -9.59 -18.83 -20.94
CA LEU A 237 -9.38 -20.24 -21.23
C LEU A 237 -8.10 -20.44 -22.03
N GLY A 238 -7.33 -21.47 -21.67
CA GLY A 238 -6.24 -21.97 -22.51
C GLY A 238 -6.15 -23.50 -22.57
N PRO A 239 -5.11 -24.03 -23.22
CA PRO A 239 -4.97 -25.45 -23.57
C PRO A 239 -4.73 -26.39 -22.37
N THR A 240 -4.53 -27.67 -22.69
CA THR A 240 -3.94 -28.68 -21.79
C THR A 240 -2.49 -28.36 -21.42
N GLY A 241 -1.98 -29.02 -20.38
CA GLY A 241 -0.61 -28.85 -19.87
C GLY A 241 -0.56 -28.23 -18.47
N GLN A 242 0.59 -28.28 -17.80
CA GLN A 242 0.79 -27.80 -16.43
C GLN A 242 1.95 -26.80 -16.33
N THR A 243 1.72 -25.56 -16.80
CA THR A 243 2.61 -24.43 -16.50
C THR A 243 2.05 -23.61 -15.32
N ALA A 244 2.91 -22.87 -14.61
CA ALA A 244 2.51 -22.15 -13.39
C ALA A 244 1.52 -20.98 -13.65
N SER A 245 1.35 -20.55 -14.90
CA SER A 245 0.31 -19.61 -15.33
C SER A 245 -1.11 -20.22 -15.32
N ARG A 246 -1.23 -21.56 -15.34
CA ARG A 246 -2.49 -22.34 -15.31
C ARG A 246 -2.84 -22.90 -13.92
N ILE A 247 -1.88 -22.86 -13.00
CA ILE A 247 -2.01 -23.42 -11.65
C ILE A 247 -2.32 -22.29 -10.68
N PHE A 248 -3.32 -22.50 -9.83
CA PHE A 248 -3.77 -21.52 -8.86
C PHE A 248 -3.73 -22.11 -7.46
N TYR A 249 -3.16 -21.36 -6.53
CA TYR A 249 -3.22 -21.63 -5.10
C TYR A 249 -4.55 -21.10 -4.57
N VAL A 250 -5.47 -22.01 -4.30
CA VAL A 250 -6.80 -21.71 -3.73
C VAL A 250 -6.65 -21.68 -2.22
N ILE A 251 -6.97 -20.53 -1.60
CA ILE A 251 -6.95 -20.35 -0.15
C ILE A 251 -8.38 -20.37 0.37
N ASN A 252 -8.69 -21.34 1.24
CA ASN A 252 -9.94 -21.42 1.98
C ASN A 252 -9.81 -20.65 3.32
N TYR A 253 -10.69 -19.69 3.57
CA TYR A 253 -10.71 -18.91 4.83
C TYR A 253 -11.65 -19.49 5.89
N GLY A 254 -12.18 -20.72 5.71
CA GLY A 254 -13.08 -21.42 6.65
C GLY A 254 -14.49 -20.82 6.77
N ASN A 255 -14.66 -19.54 6.44
CA ASN A 255 -15.94 -18.83 6.52
C ASN A 255 -16.85 -19.04 5.28
N GLY A 256 -16.29 -19.54 4.17
CA GLY A 256 -16.97 -19.74 2.88
C GLY A 256 -16.41 -18.89 1.74
N ASN A 257 -15.63 -17.85 2.05
CA ASN A 257 -14.85 -17.11 1.07
C ASN A 257 -13.53 -17.84 0.75
N TYR A 258 -13.16 -17.78 -0.51
CA TYR A 258 -11.90 -18.22 -1.08
C TYR A 258 -11.16 -17.03 -1.70
N THR A 259 -9.83 -17.08 -1.75
CA THR A 259 -9.05 -16.27 -2.71
C THR A 259 -8.26 -17.19 -3.60
N ILE A 260 -8.23 -16.89 -4.89
CA ILE A 260 -7.57 -17.70 -5.92
C ILE A 260 -6.31 -16.94 -6.35
N GLU A 261 -5.12 -17.42 -5.98
CA GLU A 261 -3.82 -16.80 -6.27
C GLU A 261 -3.12 -17.56 -7.41
N ASN A 262 -2.72 -16.89 -8.49
CA ASN A 262 -1.96 -17.55 -9.54
C ASN A 262 -0.55 -17.97 -9.04
N ALA A 263 -0.13 -19.20 -9.36
CA ALA A 263 1.10 -19.78 -8.83
C ALA A 263 2.39 -19.25 -9.47
N LEU A 264 2.34 -18.56 -10.61
CA LEU A 264 3.48 -17.86 -11.22
C LEU A 264 3.66 -16.44 -10.66
N SER A 265 2.58 -15.65 -10.58
CA SER A 265 2.63 -14.22 -10.22
C SER A 265 2.38 -13.91 -8.75
N GLY A 266 1.68 -14.80 -8.03
CA GLY A 266 1.17 -14.55 -6.67
C GLY A 266 0.18 -13.42 -6.60
N LYS A 267 -0.54 -13.19 -7.70
CA LYS A 267 -1.61 -12.19 -7.83
C LYS A 267 -2.96 -12.88 -7.77
N ARG A 268 -3.96 -12.18 -7.25
CA ARG A 268 -5.30 -12.70 -7.02
C ARG A 268 -6.20 -12.48 -8.21
N VAL A 269 -6.99 -13.49 -8.54
CA VAL A 269 -8.15 -13.37 -9.43
C VAL A 269 -9.10 -12.34 -8.83
N VAL A 270 -9.41 -11.29 -9.59
CA VAL A 270 -10.17 -10.11 -9.17
C VAL A 270 -11.10 -9.65 -10.28
N LEU A 271 -12.18 -8.96 -9.89
CA LEU A 271 -13.02 -8.20 -10.81
C LEU A 271 -12.34 -6.91 -11.25
N ALA A 272 -12.34 -6.63 -12.55
CA ALA A 272 -11.79 -5.38 -13.08
C ALA A 272 -12.59 -4.17 -12.55
N GLY A 273 -11.87 -3.22 -11.93
CA GLY A 273 -12.48 -2.04 -11.31
C GLY A 273 -13.41 -2.34 -10.13
N ASP A 274 -13.33 -3.53 -9.54
CA ASP A 274 -14.21 -4.01 -8.46
C ASP A 274 -15.72 -3.96 -8.81
N ARG A 275 -16.08 -3.99 -10.11
CA ARG A 275 -17.46 -3.96 -10.64
C ARG A 275 -18.17 -5.31 -10.58
N THR A 276 -19.50 -5.30 -10.67
CA THR A 276 -20.37 -6.51 -10.66
C THR A 276 -21.26 -6.66 -11.91
N ASP A 277 -21.05 -5.83 -12.93
CA ASP A 277 -21.84 -5.87 -14.17
C ASP A 277 -21.60 -7.16 -14.96
N ASN A 278 -22.56 -7.55 -15.80
CA ASN A 278 -22.31 -8.61 -16.79
C ASN A 278 -21.17 -8.17 -17.72
N SER A 279 -20.34 -9.15 -18.11
CA SER A 279 -19.11 -8.92 -18.89
C SER A 279 -18.02 -8.12 -18.15
N THR A 280 -18.13 -7.89 -16.83
CA THR A 280 -17.00 -7.37 -16.04
C THR A 280 -15.82 -8.33 -16.15
N ASN A 281 -14.65 -7.83 -16.53
CA ASN A 281 -13.52 -8.67 -16.84
C ASN A 281 -12.93 -9.35 -15.58
N ILE A 282 -12.54 -10.63 -15.70
CA ILE A 282 -11.78 -11.33 -14.66
C ILE A 282 -10.29 -11.20 -14.98
N GLN A 283 -9.51 -10.69 -14.04
CA GLN A 283 -8.09 -10.39 -14.23
C GLN A 283 -7.27 -10.77 -12.99
N GLN A 284 -5.94 -10.80 -13.10
CA GLN A 284 -5.09 -10.86 -11.91
C GLN A 284 -4.66 -9.47 -11.42
N TYR A 285 -4.55 -9.30 -10.10
CA TYR A 285 -3.99 -8.08 -9.50
C TYR A 285 -3.22 -8.38 -8.20
N SER A 286 -2.28 -7.51 -7.84
CA SER A 286 -1.60 -7.53 -6.52
C SER A 286 -2.60 -7.71 -5.36
N ILE A 287 -2.17 -8.41 -4.31
CA ILE A 287 -3.02 -8.71 -3.15
C ILE A 287 -3.51 -7.39 -2.51
N LYS A 288 -4.83 -7.24 -2.41
CA LYS A 288 -5.56 -6.14 -1.74
C LYS A 288 -6.56 -6.74 -0.76
N ASN A 289 -6.96 -6.00 0.28
CA ASN A 289 -8.11 -6.39 1.11
C ASN A 289 -9.45 -5.95 0.50
N SER A 290 -9.64 -6.13 -0.81
CA SER A 290 -10.94 -5.91 -1.46
C SER A 290 -11.80 -7.17 -1.37
N THR A 291 -13.11 -6.99 -1.38
CA THR A 291 -14.08 -8.08 -1.56
C THR A 291 -14.14 -8.56 -3.02
N ALA A 292 -13.71 -7.75 -4.00
CA ALA A 292 -13.55 -8.17 -5.40
C ALA A 292 -12.52 -9.30 -5.62
N GLN A 293 -11.62 -9.54 -4.66
CA GLN A 293 -10.65 -10.64 -4.68
C GLN A 293 -11.15 -11.91 -3.96
N LYS A 294 -12.37 -11.89 -3.45
CA LYS A 294 -12.97 -12.96 -2.64
C LYS A 294 -14.09 -13.63 -3.45
N TRP A 295 -14.16 -14.95 -3.34
CA TRP A 295 -15.00 -15.81 -4.18
C TRP A 295 -15.73 -16.85 -3.33
N TYR A 296 -17.00 -17.12 -3.64
CA TYR A 296 -17.78 -18.18 -3.02
C TYR A 296 -17.88 -19.36 -3.99
N ILE A 297 -17.24 -20.48 -3.67
CA ILE A 297 -17.33 -21.69 -4.48
C ILE A 297 -18.48 -22.56 -3.96
N SER A 298 -19.38 -22.97 -4.85
CA SER A 298 -20.59 -23.75 -4.51
C SER A 298 -20.27 -25.15 -3.98
N THR A 299 -21.27 -25.93 -3.58
CA THR A 299 -21.10 -27.40 -3.55
C THR A 299 -20.76 -27.95 -4.93
N PRO A 300 -20.13 -29.14 -5.01
CA PRO A 300 -20.13 -29.90 -6.24
C PRO A 300 -21.58 -30.27 -6.62
N ARG A 301 -21.86 -30.19 -7.91
CA ARG A 301 -22.93 -30.97 -8.56
C ARG A 301 -22.59 -32.47 -8.52
N THR A 302 -23.55 -33.31 -8.86
CA THR A 302 -23.35 -34.77 -9.01
C THR A 302 -22.25 -35.15 -10.01
N ASP A 303 -22.00 -34.31 -11.01
CA ASP A 303 -20.92 -34.45 -12.01
C ASP A 303 -19.54 -33.93 -11.54
N GLY A 304 -19.43 -33.46 -10.30
CA GLY A 304 -18.19 -32.94 -9.71
C GLY A 304 -17.80 -31.53 -10.18
N TYR A 305 -18.71 -30.76 -10.79
CA TYR A 305 -18.48 -29.36 -11.18
C TYR A 305 -19.09 -28.36 -10.18
N TYR A 306 -18.52 -27.16 -10.15
CA TYR A 306 -18.76 -26.10 -9.17
C TYR A 306 -19.02 -24.77 -9.87
N THR A 307 -19.81 -23.86 -9.30
CA THR A 307 -19.81 -22.44 -9.68
C THR A 307 -18.85 -21.65 -8.79
N ILE A 308 -18.31 -20.54 -9.30
CA ILE A 308 -17.46 -19.62 -8.55
C ILE A 308 -18.17 -18.26 -8.55
N SER A 309 -18.93 -17.96 -7.50
CA SER A 309 -19.66 -16.70 -7.34
C SER A 309 -18.75 -15.57 -6.82
N SER A 310 -19.01 -14.34 -7.25
CA SER A 310 -18.39 -13.15 -6.67
C SER A 310 -18.81 -12.97 -5.21
N ALA A 311 -17.92 -12.44 -4.37
CA ALA A 311 -18.27 -12.02 -3.01
C ALA A 311 -18.85 -10.60 -2.92
N LEU A 312 -18.88 -9.84 -4.02
CA LEU A 312 -19.61 -8.57 -4.13
C LEU A 312 -21.08 -8.78 -4.52
N ASP A 313 -21.35 -9.70 -5.45
CA ASP A 313 -22.70 -10.16 -5.76
C ASP A 313 -22.71 -11.68 -5.97
N HIS A 314 -23.36 -12.40 -5.05
CA HIS A 314 -23.50 -13.85 -5.08
C HIS A 314 -24.26 -14.38 -6.30
N LYS A 315 -25.12 -13.55 -6.94
CA LYS A 315 -25.88 -13.90 -8.15
C LYS A 315 -25.01 -13.90 -9.42
N LYS A 316 -23.78 -13.40 -9.32
CA LYS A 316 -22.82 -13.29 -10.40
C LYS A 316 -21.71 -14.32 -10.26
N VAL A 317 -21.36 -15.00 -11.34
CA VAL A 317 -20.39 -16.11 -11.38
C VAL A 317 -19.32 -15.90 -12.45
N ILE A 318 -18.16 -16.52 -12.24
CA ILE A 318 -17.10 -16.66 -13.24
C ILE A 318 -17.62 -17.51 -14.41
N ASP A 319 -17.63 -16.92 -15.60
CA ASP A 319 -18.31 -17.37 -16.81
C ASP A 319 -17.34 -17.34 -18.01
N VAL A 320 -17.35 -18.38 -18.85
CA VAL A 320 -16.65 -18.40 -20.14
C VAL A 320 -17.45 -17.61 -21.17
N ALA A 321 -16.92 -16.49 -21.65
CA ALA A 321 -17.64 -15.57 -22.53
C ALA A 321 -18.24 -16.29 -23.77
N GLY A 322 -19.57 -16.28 -23.87
CA GLY A 322 -20.34 -16.92 -24.94
C GLY A 322 -20.29 -18.46 -24.95
N GLY A 323 -19.78 -19.10 -23.89
CA GLY A 323 -19.56 -20.55 -23.82
C GLY A 323 -18.50 -21.11 -24.77
N ASN A 324 -17.73 -20.23 -25.45
CA ASN A 324 -16.79 -20.61 -26.48
C ASN A 324 -15.61 -21.43 -25.91
N SER A 325 -15.23 -22.52 -26.58
CA SER A 325 -14.18 -23.46 -26.15
C SER A 325 -12.81 -23.21 -26.81
N ALA A 326 -12.61 -22.08 -27.48
CA ALA A 326 -11.31 -21.70 -28.04
C ALA A 326 -10.26 -21.42 -26.95
N VAL A 327 -8.99 -21.42 -27.37
CA VAL A 327 -7.88 -20.89 -26.56
C VAL A 327 -7.88 -19.37 -26.69
N GLY A 328 -7.69 -18.65 -25.58
CA GLY A 328 -7.79 -17.19 -25.52
C GLY A 328 -9.22 -16.67 -25.27
N THR A 329 -10.24 -17.54 -25.23
CA THR A 329 -11.62 -17.10 -24.88
C THR A 329 -11.64 -16.47 -23.50
N ASN A 330 -12.20 -15.26 -23.43
CA ASN A 330 -12.20 -14.48 -22.21
C ASN A 330 -13.02 -15.14 -21.08
N ILE A 331 -12.58 -14.96 -19.84
CA ILE A 331 -13.37 -15.31 -18.66
C ILE A 331 -13.86 -14.02 -18.01
N ALA A 332 -15.18 -13.90 -17.87
CA ALA A 332 -15.85 -12.71 -17.39
C ALA A 332 -16.76 -13.02 -16.19
N LEU A 333 -17.34 -11.99 -15.60
CA LEU A 333 -18.44 -12.11 -14.64
C LEU A 333 -19.78 -12.09 -15.38
N TYR A 334 -20.69 -13.01 -15.06
CA TYR A 334 -22.04 -13.03 -15.63
C TYR A 334 -23.11 -13.46 -14.61
N SER A 335 -24.36 -13.09 -14.82
CA SER A 335 -25.50 -13.57 -14.03
C SER A 335 -25.62 -15.10 -14.10
N LEU A 336 -25.87 -15.77 -12.97
CA LEU A 336 -26.05 -17.22 -12.91
C LEU A 336 -27.19 -17.71 -13.83
N ASN A 337 -26.83 -18.32 -14.96
CA ASN A 337 -27.72 -18.89 -15.97
C ASN A 337 -27.67 -20.43 -16.02
N ARG A 338 -26.75 -21.06 -15.27
CA ARG A 338 -26.58 -22.52 -15.13
C ARG A 338 -26.17 -23.26 -16.43
N THR A 339 -25.58 -22.56 -17.39
CA THR A 339 -24.96 -23.17 -18.59
C THR A 339 -23.57 -23.76 -18.28
N ASN A 340 -23.02 -24.56 -19.20
CA ASN A 340 -21.65 -25.11 -19.08
C ASN A 340 -20.56 -24.03 -18.98
N ALA A 341 -20.82 -22.79 -19.42
CA ALA A 341 -19.89 -21.67 -19.30
C ALA A 341 -19.54 -21.31 -17.84
N GLN A 342 -20.43 -21.64 -16.89
CA GLN A 342 -20.37 -21.19 -15.49
C GLN A 342 -19.86 -22.28 -14.53
N TYR A 343 -19.49 -23.44 -15.07
CA TYR A 343 -19.15 -24.62 -14.30
C TYR A 343 -17.67 -25.00 -14.43
N TRP A 344 -17.04 -25.22 -13.30
CA TRP A 344 -15.59 -25.41 -13.16
C TRP A 344 -15.28 -26.65 -12.32
N LYS A 345 -14.24 -27.41 -12.68
CA LYS A 345 -13.76 -28.58 -11.94
C LYS A 345 -12.35 -28.33 -11.42
N PHE A 346 -12.20 -28.39 -10.12
CA PHE A 346 -10.94 -28.13 -9.41
C PHE A 346 -10.14 -29.42 -9.29
N ILE A 347 -9.06 -29.53 -10.06
CA ILE A 347 -8.16 -30.69 -10.07
C ILE A 347 -6.95 -30.34 -9.20
N LYS A 348 -6.79 -31.02 -8.06
CA LYS A 348 -5.69 -30.78 -7.13
C LYS A 348 -4.38 -31.24 -7.76
N VAL A 349 -3.33 -30.41 -7.65
CA VAL A 349 -1.99 -30.70 -8.17
C VAL A 349 -0.92 -30.46 -7.10
N SER A 350 0.29 -30.97 -7.35
CA SER A 350 1.48 -30.66 -6.53
C SER A 350 1.85 -29.18 -6.64
N LYS A 351 2.73 -28.71 -5.73
CA LYS A 351 3.36 -27.41 -5.89
C LYS A 351 4.09 -27.35 -7.25
N PRO A 352 3.86 -26.34 -8.09
CA PRO A 352 4.59 -26.22 -9.35
C PRO A 352 6.06 -25.87 -9.09
N ASN A 353 6.95 -26.59 -9.76
CA ASN A 353 8.31 -26.12 -9.98
C ASN A 353 8.27 -25.15 -11.17
N VAL A 354 8.59 -23.87 -10.94
CA VAL A 354 8.69 -22.88 -12.03
C VAL A 354 10.00 -23.10 -12.79
N THR A 355 10.00 -24.11 -13.67
CA THR A 355 11.13 -24.45 -14.56
C THR A 355 11.21 -23.54 -15.79
N SER A 356 10.09 -22.91 -16.15
CA SER A 356 9.99 -21.89 -17.19
C SER A 356 9.46 -20.58 -16.61
N LEU A 357 10.32 -19.56 -16.53
CA LEU A 357 9.91 -18.16 -16.48
C LEU A 357 9.99 -17.60 -17.89
N LYS A 358 9.00 -16.82 -18.31
CA LYS A 358 9.02 -16.14 -19.62
C LYS A 358 10.21 -15.18 -19.71
N ASN A 359 10.84 -15.07 -20.89
CA ASN A 359 11.84 -14.05 -21.14
C ASN A 359 11.21 -12.65 -20.98
N GLY A 360 11.86 -11.74 -20.25
CA GLY A 360 11.29 -10.42 -19.96
C GLY A 360 12.16 -9.56 -19.04
N ILE A 361 11.73 -8.33 -18.79
CA ILE A 361 12.42 -7.39 -17.88
C ILE A 361 11.68 -7.37 -16.54
N TYR A 362 12.44 -7.50 -15.46
CA TYR A 362 11.92 -7.61 -14.10
C TYR A 362 12.67 -6.70 -13.12
N ILE A 363 11.95 -6.23 -12.11
CA ILE A 363 12.52 -5.75 -10.85
C ILE A 363 12.59 -6.95 -9.88
N LEU A 364 13.74 -7.11 -9.22
CA LEU A 364 13.96 -8.12 -8.17
C LEU A 364 13.85 -7.43 -6.81
N ARG A 365 12.66 -7.44 -6.20
CA ARG A 365 12.40 -6.82 -4.89
C ARG A 365 12.72 -7.80 -3.77
N THR A 366 13.45 -7.40 -2.72
CA THR A 366 13.71 -8.32 -1.60
C THR A 366 12.44 -8.63 -0.79
N CYS A 367 12.35 -9.84 -0.24
CA CYS A 367 11.32 -10.20 0.74
C CYS A 367 11.69 -9.80 2.19
N VAL A 368 12.87 -9.21 2.41
CA VAL A 368 13.26 -8.59 3.69
C VAL A 368 12.41 -7.34 3.96
N THR A 369 12.35 -6.42 2.99
CA THR A 369 11.64 -5.13 3.08
C THR A 369 11.04 -4.74 1.72
N PRO A 370 9.80 -4.21 1.65
CA PRO A 370 9.17 -3.83 0.38
C PRO A 370 9.87 -2.67 -0.34
N THR A 371 10.69 -1.88 0.35
CA THR A 371 11.30 -0.65 -0.19
C THR A 371 12.40 -0.91 -1.22
N PHE A 372 13.12 -2.03 -1.09
CA PHE A 372 14.42 -2.20 -1.75
C PHE A 372 14.46 -3.30 -2.82
N VAL A 373 15.28 -3.05 -3.84
CA VAL A 373 15.41 -3.85 -5.06
C VAL A 373 16.89 -4.08 -5.39
N VAL A 374 17.19 -5.20 -6.03
CA VAL A 374 18.55 -5.53 -6.50
C VAL A 374 18.97 -4.54 -7.59
N SER A 375 20.08 -3.85 -7.36
CA SER A 375 20.58 -2.74 -8.16
C SER A 375 22.08 -2.85 -8.39
N VAL A 376 22.56 -2.31 -9.51
CA VAL A 376 23.96 -1.89 -9.64
C VAL A 376 24.07 -0.49 -9.03
N PRO A 377 24.94 -0.24 -8.04
CA PRO A 377 25.11 1.08 -7.43
C PRO A 377 25.73 2.11 -8.39
N SER A 378 25.51 3.39 -8.07
CA SER A 378 26.10 4.55 -8.78
C SER A 378 25.96 4.54 -10.31
N LYS A 379 24.93 3.85 -10.84
CA LYS A 379 24.68 3.66 -12.28
C LYS A 379 25.91 3.12 -13.04
N SER A 380 26.76 2.34 -12.37
CA SER A 380 28.04 1.90 -12.94
C SER A 380 27.87 0.97 -14.14
N THR A 381 28.69 1.19 -15.17
CA THR A 381 28.78 0.33 -16.37
C THR A 381 30.04 -0.55 -16.38
N ALA A 382 30.89 -0.46 -15.35
CA ALA A 382 32.16 -1.18 -15.26
C ALA A 382 31.97 -2.68 -14.95
N ASN A 383 32.92 -3.51 -15.41
CA ASN A 383 33.05 -4.89 -14.94
C ASN A 383 33.41 -4.91 -13.45
N SER A 384 32.95 -5.95 -12.73
CA SER A 384 33.17 -6.15 -11.30
C SER A 384 32.56 -5.09 -10.38
N ALA A 385 31.77 -4.15 -10.92
CA ALA A 385 30.98 -3.23 -10.10
C ALA A 385 29.95 -4.03 -9.27
N ASN A 386 29.75 -3.61 -8.01
CA ASN A 386 29.00 -4.38 -7.03
C ASN A 386 27.50 -4.51 -7.39
N VAL A 387 26.81 -5.46 -6.76
CA VAL A 387 25.35 -5.55 -6.77
C VAL A 387 24.82 -5.50 -5.33
N ALA A 388 23.89 -4.58 -5.07
CA ALA A 388 23.39 -4.28 -3.73
C ALA A 388 21.89 -3.94 -3.76
N LEU A 389 21.25 -3.90 -2.60
CA LEU A 389 19.89 -3.40 -2.44
C LEU A 389 19.85 -1.87 -2.44
N TYR A 390 18.99 -1.26 -3.27
CA TYR A 390 18.74 0.19 -3.27
C TYR A 390 17.26 0.53 -3.25
N ARG A 391 16.92 1.77 -2.84
CA ARG A 391 15.58 2.37 -3.01
C ARG A 391 15.16 2.32 -4.48
N ASN A 392 14.02 1.70 -4.74
CA ASN A 392 13.45 1.60 -6.08
C ASN A 392 13.07 2.98 -6.63
N SER A 393 13.81 3.50 -7.62
CA SER A 393 13.43 4.67 -8.42
C SER A 393 13.00 4.30 -9.85
N GLY A 394 13.00 3.00 -10.20
CA GLY A 394 12.54 2.52 -11.51
C GLY A 394 13.52 2.79 -12.67
N ASN A 395 14.75 3.20 -12.37
CA ASN A 395 15.83 3.37 -13.34
C ASN A 395 16.34 2.02 -13.89
N ASN A 396 17.03 2.03 -15.03
CA ASN A 396 17.45 0.79 -15.72
C ASN A 396 18.50 -0.04 -14.96
N PHE A 397 19.25 0.53 -14.01
CA PHE A 397 20.23 -0.21 -13.22
C PHE A 397 19.59 -1.05 -12.10
N GLN A 398 18.27 -0.87 -11.88
CA GLN A 398 17.42 -1.67 -10.98
C GLN A 398 16.55 -2.69 -11.74
N LYS A 399 16.69 -2.73 -13.08
CA LYS A 399 15.89 -3.57 -13.98
C LYS A 399 16.79 -4.65 -14.59
N TRP A 400 16.29 -5.87 -14.61
CA TRP A 400 17.03 -7.05 -15.03
C TRP A 400 16.24 -7.82 -16.08
N GLN A 401 16.79 -7.92 -17.29
CA GLN A 401 16.31 -8.80 -18.33
C GLN A 401 16.70 -10.24 -18.01
N ILE A 402 15.70 -11.08 -17.71
CA ILE A 402 15.88 -12.51 -17.50
C ILE A 402 15.58 -13.21 -18.82
N THR A 403 16.53 -14.02 -19.28
CA THR A 403 16.48 -14.74 -20.56
C THR A 403 16.93 -16.19 -20.35
N SER A 404 16.11 -17.16 -20.75
CA SER A 404 16.47 -18.59 -20.72
C SER A 404 17.69 -18.86 -21.61
N VAL A 405 18.61 -19.69 -21.12
CA VAL A 405 19.78 -20.21 -21.87
C VAL A 405 19.73 -21.73 -22.00
N GLY A 406 18.54 -22.32 -21.90
CA GLY A 406 18.33 -23.76 -21.95
C GLY A 406 18.56 -24.47 -20.61
N ASN A 407 18.22 -25.76 -20.55
CA ASN A 407 18.46 -26.67 -19.41
C ASN A 407 18.00 -26.15 -18.02
N GLY A 408 16.96 -25.30 -18.00
CA GLY A 408 16.43 -24.67 -16.78
C GLY A 408 17.28 -23.54 -16.20
N TYR A 409 18.29 -23.05 -16.93
CA TYR A 409 19.13 -21.94 -16.53
C TYR A 409 18.77 -20.64 -17.26
N PHE A 410 19.02 -19.52 -16.60
CA PHE A 410 18.75 -18.17 -17.08
C PHE A 410 20.01 -17.30 -17.02
N LYS A 411 20.19 -16.46 -18.04
CA LYS A 411 21.03 -15.26 -18.03
C LYS A 411 20.23 -14.11 -17.43
N ILE A 412 20.82 -13.35 -16.52
CA ILE A 412 20.17 -12.22 -15.84
C ILE A 412 20.98 -10.96 -16.14
N THR A 413 20.51 -10.14 -17.08
CA THR A 413 21.25 -8.99 -17.64
C THR A 413 20.69 -7.68 -17.09
N ASN A 414 21.54 -6.80 -16.57
CA ASN A 414 21.14 -5.47 -16.14
C ASN A 414 20.80 -4.60 -17.34
N VAL A 415 19.63 -3.93 -17.33
CA VAL A 415 19.16 -3.13 -18.47
C VAL A 415 19.98 -1.84 -18.65
N GLY A 416 20.56 -1.30 -17.57
CA GLY A 416 21.36 -0.08 -17.61
C GLY A 416 22.76 -0.28 -18.17
N SER A 417 23.46 -1.35 -17.76
CA SER A 417 24.86 -1.61 -18.12
C SER A 417 25.08 -2.69 -19.19
N GLN A 418 24.02 -3.42 -19.56
CA GLN A 418 24.05 -4.61 -20.43
C GLN A 418 24.96 -5.76 -19.93
N LYS A 419 25.40 -5.69 -18.66
CA LYS A 419 26.21 -6.71 -17.98
C LYS A 419 25.36 -7.68 -17.17
N VAL A 420 25.87 -8.88 -16.93
CA VAL A 420 25.14 -9.96 -16.26
C VAL A 420 25.42 -10.04 -14.76
N LEU A 421 24.43 -10.51 -14.01
CA LEU A 421 24.56 -10.90 -12.60
C LEU A 421 25.55 -12.08 -12.50
N HIS A 422 26.71 -11.84 -11.88
CA HIS A 422 27.89 -12.71 -11.91
C HIS A 422 28.39 -12.95 -10.49
N VAL A 423 28.63 -14.21 -10.11
CA VAL A 423 29.26 -14.57 -8.83
C VAL A 423 30.77 -14.39 -8.93
N LYS A 424 31.38 -13.53 -8.11
CA LYS A 424 32.81 -13.19 -8.20
C LYS A 424 33.70 -14.44 -8.24
N GLY A 425 34.33 -14.70 -9.38
CA GLY A 425 35.21 -15.85 -9.60
C GLY A 425 34.53 -17.22 -9.49
N GLY A 426 33.20 -17.29 -9.53
CA GLY A 426 32.44 -18.53 -9.27
C GLY A 426 32.61 -19.10 -7.85
N GLY A 427 33.04 -18.28 -6.89
CA GLY A 427 33.42 -18.71 -5.54
C GLY A 427 32.33 -19.50 -4.80
N LYS A 428 32.77 -20.49 -4.01
CA LYS A 428 31.90 -21.46 -3.32
C LYS A 428 31.69 -21.19 -1.83
N ALA A 429 32.24 -20.10 -1.30
CA ALA A 429 32.10 -19.73 0.11
C ALA A 429 30.82 -18.92 0.36
N ASN A 430 30.23 -19.08 1.55
CA ASN A 430 29.21 -18.16 2.05
C ASN A 430 29.81 -16.74 2.15
N GLY A 431 29.09 -15.74 1.67
CA GLY A 431 29.61 -14.37 1.53
C GLY A 431 30.37 -14.09 0.23
N THR A 432 30.47 -15.06 -0.71
CA THR A 432 31.04 -14.77 -2.04
C THR A 432 30.23 -13.67 -2.72
N ASN A 433 30.89 -12.59 -3.10
CA ASN A 433 30.23 -11.38 -3.60
C ASN A 433 29.54 -11.58 -4.95
N VAL A 434 28.39 -10.91 -5.15
CA VAL A 434 27.73 -10.84 -6.46
C VAL A 434 27.95 -9.46 -7.07
N MET A 435 28.36 -9.46 -8.34
CA MET A 435 28.77 -8.28 -9.09
C MET A 435 28.17 -8.32 -10.50
N GLN A 436 28.36 -7.26 -11.29
CA GLN A 436 28.09 -7.32 -12.73
C GLN A 436 29.35 -7.65 -13.52
N TYR A 437 29.21 -8.38 -14.63
CA TYR A 437 30.32 -8.67 -15.55
C TYR A 437 29.85 -8.78 -17.00
N ASN A 438 30.75 -8.67 -17.98
CA ASN A 438 30.47 -9.01 -19.37
C ASN A 438 30.09 -10.50 -19.47
N TRP A 439 29.06 -10.86 -20.23
CA TRP A 439 28.67 -12.26 -20.40
C TRP A 439 29.79 -13.05 -21.11
N ILE A 440 30.42 -13.96 -20.37
CA ILE A 440 31.44 -14.90 -20.85
C ILE A 440 30.93 -16.36 -20.89
N ASN A 441 29.61 -16.56 -20.77
CA ASN A 441 28.95 -17.86 -20.83
C ASN A 441 29.44 -18.86 -19.75
N SER A 442 29.98 -18.36 -18.64
CA SER A 442 30.48 -19.19 -17.54
C SER A 442 29.34 -19.69 -16.65
N ASN A 443 29.62 -20.68 -15.79
CA ASN A 443 28.65 -21.12 -14.79
C ASN A 443 28.42 -20.10 -13.67
N ALA A 444 29.31 -19.12 -13.49
CA ALA A 444 29.13 -18.04 -12.51
C ALA A 444 28.00 -17.05 -12.87
N GLU A 445 27.51 -17.11 -14.12
CA GLU A 445 26.53 -16.18 -14.72
C GLU A 445 25.17 -16.86 -15.02
N LYS A 446 25.07 -18.16 -14.73
CA LYS A 446 23.91 -19.00 -15.06
C LYS A 446 23.13 -19.31 -13.79
N TRP A 447 21.85 -18.98 -13.80
CA TRP A 447 20.99 -19.03 -12.62
C TRP A 447 19.80 -19.96 -12.84
N LYS A 448 19.57 -20.90 -11.93
CA LYS A 448 18.29 -21.60 -11.79
C LYS A 448 17.37 -20.75 -10.94
N ILE A 449 16.17 -20.48 -11.45
CA ILE A 449 15.12 -19.74 -10.72
C ILE A 449 14.09 -20.76 -10.24
N SER A 450 13.72 -20.70 -8.96
CA SER A 450 12.73 -21.62 -8.38
C SER A 450 11.89 -20.91 -7.32
N GLY A 451 10.62 -21.27 -7.17
CA GLY A 451 9.71 -20.54 -6.29
C GLY A 451 8.24 -20.77 -6.60
N ASP A 452 7.37 -19.97 -5.98
CA ASP A 452 5.93 -19.93 -6.22
C ASP A 452 5.36 -18.54 -5.90
N ARG A 453 4.20 -18.24 -6.49
CA ARG A 453 3.39 -17.04 -6.20
C ARG A 453 4.21 -15.76 -6.22
N GLY A 454 4.99 -15.59 -7.29
CA GLY A 454 5.80 -14.41 -7.53
C GLY A 454 7.06 -14.29 -6.69
N VAL A 455 7.33 -15.22 -5.75
CA VAL A 455 8.47 -15.20 -4.83
C VAL A 455 9.44 -16.32 -5.17
N TYR A 456 10.69 -15.96 -5.41
CA TYR A 456 11.71 -16.80 -6.03
C TYR A 456 13.05 -16.79 -5.31
N THR A 457 13.75 -17.91 -5.39
CA THR A 457 15.14 -18.11 -4.98
C THR A 457 15.99 -18.41 -6.22
N PHE A 458 17.18 -17.84 -6.27
CA PHE A 458 18.07 -17.83 -7.42
C PHE A 458 19.33 -18.62 -7.09
N THR A 459 19.47 -19.82 -7.67
CA THR A 459 20.59 -20.74 -7.41
C THR A 459 21.63 -20.64 -8.52
N ASN A 460 22.90 -20.43 -8.19
CA ASN A 460 23.95 -20.25 -9.20
C ASN A 460 24.55 -21.59 -9.67
N ALA A 461 24.90 -21.70 -10.96
CA ALA A 461 25.38 -22.93 -11.56
C ALA A 461 26.82 -23.33 -11.18
N ALA A 462 27.67 -22.40 -10.73
CA ALA A 462 29.06 -22.70 -10.38
C ALA A 462 29.23 -23.32 -8.97
N ASN A 463 28.32 -23.02 -8.05
CA ASN A 463 28.48 -23.33 -6.63
C ASN A 463 27.25 -23.96 -5.94
N GLY A 464 26.06 -23.93 -6.55
CA GLY A 464 24.82 -24.42 -5.94
C GLY A 464 24.29 -23.57 -4.76
N LEU A 465 24.98 -22.48 -4.42
CA LEU A 465 24.54 -21.49 -3.43
C LEU A 465 23.40 -20.64 -4.01
N VAL A 466 22.69 -19.92 -3.12
CA VAL A 466 21.59 -19.03 -3.50
C VAL A 466 21.95 -17.56 -3.31
N LEU A 467 21.33 -16.72 -4.12
CA LEU A 467 21.36 -15.26 -3.99
C LEU A 467 20.78 -14.85 -2.63
N ASP A 468 21.50 -14.02 -1.90
CA ASP A 468 21.25 -13.73 -0.49
C ASP A 468 21.52 -12.24 -0.19
N VAL A 469 20.67 -11.62 0.64
CA VAL A 469 20.90 -10.27 1.18
C VAL A 469 21.75 -10.38 2.44
N ALA A 470 22.94 -9.78 2.42
CA ALA A 470 23.92 -9.92 3.50
C ALA A 470 23.34 -9.57 4.89
N GLY A 471 23.47 -10.51 5.83
CA GLY A 471 22.92 -10.41 7.19
C GLY A 471 21.40 -10.34 7.28
N GLY A 472 20.67 -10.57 6.18
CA GLY A 472 19.24 -10.26 6.06
C GLY A 472 18.93 -8.77 6.20
N SER A 473 19.90 -7.89 5.93
CA SER A 473 19.82 -6.46 6.22
C SER A 473 18.68 -5.75 5.47
N ALA A 474 17.95 -4.93 6.21
CA ALA A 474 16.88 -4.07 5.69
C ALA A 474 17.35 -2.64 5.38
N ALA A 475 18.66 -2.43 5.17
CA ALA A 475 19.27 -1.13 4.88
C ALA A 475 19.45 -0.86 3.37
N ASN A 476 19.60 0.42 3.00
CA ASN A 476 20.03 0.81 1.66
C ASN A 476 21.53 0.49 1.49
N ASN A 477 21.96 0.12 0.28
CA ASN A 477 23.27 -0.45 -0.03
C ASN A 477 23.62 -1.76 0.72
N ALA A 478 22.62 -2.49 1.24
CA ALA A 478 22.84 -3.83 1.79
C ALA A 478 23.34 -4.78 0.68
N ASN A 479 24.45 -5.47 0.91
CA ASN A 479 25.15 -6.22 -0.12
C ASN A 479 24.37 -7.45 -0.63
N ILE A 480 24.53 -7.80 -1.91
CA ILE A 480 24.05 -9.07 -2.45
C ILE A 480 25.22 -10.06 -2.56
N GLN A 481 25.04 -11.23 -1.97
CA GLN A 481 26.07 -12.27 -1.82
C GLN A 481 25.51 -13.64 -2.21
N MET A 482 26.38 -14.64 -2.22
CA MET A 482 26.02 -16.05 -2.26
C MET A 482 26.02 -16.63 -0.86
N TYR A 483 25.01 -17.44 -0.53
CA TYR A 483 24.91 -18.12 0.76
C TYR A 483 24.26 -19.50 0.63
N THR A 484 24.47 -20.37 1.62
CA THR A 484 23.82 -21.69 1.71
C THR A 484 22.32 -21.52 1.87
N SER A 485 21.52 -22.34 1.19
CA SER A 485 20.05 -22.25 1.28
C SER A 485 19.56 -22.48 2.71
N ASN A 486 19.01 -21.44 3.34
CA ASN A 486 18.52 -21.43 4.72
C ASN A 486 17.01 -21.10 4.81
N GLY A 487 16.36 -20.83 3.67
CA GLY A 487 14.92 -20.60 3.59
C GLY A 487 14.42 -19.29 4.21
N THR A 488 15.30 -18.38 4.64
CA THR A 488 14.94 -17.08 5.22
C THR A 488 14.35 -16.10 4.19
N LYS A 489 13.99 -14.89 4.63
CA LYS A 489 13.60 -13.78 3.74
C LYS A 489 14.76 -13.22 2.91
N ALA A 490 16.01 -13.38 3.36
CA ALA A 490 17.19 -12.87 2.68
C ALA A 490 17.40 -13.50 1.30
N GLN A 491 16.90 -14.74 1.12
CA GLN A 491 17.11 -15.58 -0.07
C GLN A 491 15.87 -15.65 -0.98
N LYS A 492 14.95 -14.69 -0.80
CA LYS A 492 13.64 -14.66 -1.44
C LYS A 492 13.41 -13.29 -2.05
N PHE A 493 13.18 -13.26 -3.36
CA PHE A 493 12.97 -12.04 -4.12
C PHE A 493 11.64 -12.13 -4.86
N ARG A 494 10.85 -11.06 -4.83
CA ARG A 494 9.63 -10.94 -5.63
C ARG A 494 9.99 -10.46 -7.03
N LEU A 495 9.53 -11.17 -8.06
CA LEU A 495 9.69 -10.75 -9.45
C LEU A 495 8.51 -9.88 -9.88
N GLU A 496 8.83 -8.66 -10.31
CA GLU A 496 7.86 -7.66 -10.76
C GLU A 496 8.16 -7.29 -12.22
N ALA A 497 7.32 -7.76 -13.15
CA ALA A 497 7.49 -7.47 -14.58
C ALA A 497 7.37 -5.97 -14.87
N THR A 498 8.27 -5.47 -15.72
CA THR A 498 8.36 -4.06 -16.11
C THR A 498 8.92 -3.94 -17.54
N THR A 499 9.08 -2.72 -18.03
CA THR A 499 9.74 -2.41 -19.31
C THR A 499 11.08 -1.71 -19.06
N ALA A 500 11.97 -1.69 -20.05
CA ALA A 500 13.10 -0.77 -20.03
C ALA A 500 12.57 0.67 -19.98
N THR A 501 13.15 1.52 -19.13
CA THR A 501 12.97 2.96 -19.27
C THR A 501 13.78 3.40 -20.48
N VAL A 502 13.14 3.60 -21.62
CA VAL A 502 13.76 4.31 -22.73
C VAL A 502 13.96 5.74 -22.23
N ALA A 503 15.22 6.17 -22.08
CA ALA A 503 15.49 7.58 -21.84
C ALA A 503 14.98 8.36 -23.05
N ALA A 504 14.21 9.43 -22.83
CA ALA A 504 13.90 10.36 -23.91
C ALA A 504 15.21 10.81 -24.54
N ALA A 505 15.27 10.87 -25.88
CA ALA A 505 16.50 11.16 -26.59
C ALA A 505 17.09 12.50 -26.09
N ARG A 506 18.39 12.51 -25.78
CA ARG A 506 19.09 13.73 -25.38
C ARG A 506 19.16 14.68 -26.58
N THR A 507 18.16 15.54 -26.71
CA THR A 507 18.21 16.68 -27.61
C THR A 507 19.12 17.73 -26.99
N SER A 508 20.33 17.86 -27.52
CA SER A 508 21.17 19.04 -27.30
C SER A 508 20.84 20.09 -28.37
N THR A 509 20.45 21.29 -27.97
CA THR A 509 20.21 22.41 -28.90
C THR A 509 21.29 23.46 -28.73
N ILE A 510 22.01 23.79 -29.81
CA ILE A 510 22.97 24.90 -29.80
C ILE A 510 22.18 26.21 -29.93
N VAL A 511 22.09 26.94 -28.83
CA VAL A 511 21.50 28.30 -28.80
C VAL A 511 22.63 29.30 -29.02
N LYS A 512 22.48 30.21 -29.98
CA LYS A 512 23.47 31.27 -30.24
C LYS A 512 22.94 32.62 -29.75
N ASP A 513 23.68 33.23 -28.83
CA ASP A 513 23.43 34.59 -28.33
C ASP A 513 23.61 35.59 -29.50
N PRO A 514 22.55 36.33 -29.90
CA PRO A 514 22.63 37.29 -31.00
C PRO A 514 23.45 38.55 -30.67
N ALA A 515 23.60 38.90 -29.38
CA ALA A 515 24.27 40.11 -28.93
C ALA A 515 25.78 39.92 -28.73
N THR A 516 26.23 38.72 -28.31
CA THR A 516 27.67 38.41 -28.16
C THR A 516 28.21 37.41 -29.19
N GLY A 517 27.35 36.79 -30.00
CA GLY A 517 27.72 35.80 -31.01
C GLY A 517 28.15 34.44 -30.46
N LYS A 518 28.13 34.24 -29.13
CA LYS A 518 28.54 32.99 -28.47
C LYS A 518 27.49 31.89 -28.63
N SER A 519 27.94 30.65 -28.81
CA SER A 519 27.09 29.46 -28.91
C SER A 519 27.12 28.66 -27.61
N PHE A 520 25.96 28.20 -27.16
CA PHE A 520 25.74 27.45 -25.92
C PHE A 520 25.03 26.13 -26.21
N THR A 521 25.62 25.01 -25.80
CA THR A 521 25.04 23.68 -26.01
C THR A 521 24.07 23.35 -24.87
N VAL A 522 22.78 23.59 -25.08
CA VAL A 522 21.75 23.26 -24.10
C VAL A 522 21.41 21.77 -24.19
N GLU A 523 22.08 20.93 -23.40
CA GLU A 523 21.68 19.52 -23.21
C GLU A 523 20.41 19.41 -22.37
N LYS A 524 19.57 18.38 -22.58
CA LYS A 524 18.41 18.13 -21.69
C LYS A 524 18.77 17.33 -20.43
N GLN A 525 19.22 18.08 -19.42
CA GLN A 525 19.86 17.77 -18.12
C GLN A 525 19.29 16.81 -17.06
N TYR A 526 18.20 16.05 -17.26
CA TYR A 526 17.50 15.43 -16.10
C TYR A 526 17.49 13.90 -16.07
N LEU A 527 18.25 13.33 -15.13
CA LEU A 527 17.99 12.04 -14.46
C LEU A 527 18.97 11.67 -13.32
N THR A 528 19.95 12.51 -12.97
CA THR A 528 20.70 12.52 -11.69
C THR A 528 21.59 13.76 -11.65
N ASP A 529 21.65 14.45 -10.52
CA ASP A 529 22.75 15.36 -10.22
C ASP A 529 23.95 14.54 -9.70
N PRO A 530 25.18 14.73 -10.24
CA PRO A 530 26.36 13.92 -9.89
C PRO A 530 26.99 14.29 -8.54
N VAL A 531 26.70 15.46 -7.98
CA VAL A 531 27.17 15.94 -6.67
C VAL A 531 26.20 15.50 -5.56
N VAL A 532 24.90 15.45 -5.89
CA VAL A 532 23.80 15.13 -4.96
C VAL A 532 23.51 13.63 -4.88
N GLY A 533 23.84 12.85 -5.91
CA GLY A 533 23.78 11.38 -5.88
C GLY A 533 22.36 10.76 -5.87
N ARG A 534 21.31 11.58 -5.92
CA ARG A 534 19.92 11.17 -6.17
C ARG A 534 19.27 12.02 -7.25
N ASP A 535 18.08 11.59 -7.66
CA ASP A 535 17.20 12.38 -8.53
C ASP A 535 16.68 13.59 -7.72
N VAL A 536 16.89 14.81 -8.23
CA VAL A 536 16.39 16.07 -7.64
C VAL A 536 14.96 16.29 -8.11
N THR A 537 14.04 16.61 -7.20
CA THR A 537 12.63 16.88 -7.55
C THR A 537 12.36 18.37 -7.77
N GLU A 538 11.25 18.71 -8.41
CA GLU A 538 10.78 20.10 -8.54
C GLU A 538 10.62 20.77 -7.16
N GLU A 539 10.18 20.04 -6.13
CA GLU A 539 10.13 20.54 -4.75
C GLU A 539 11.54 20.85 -4.23
N ASP A 540 12.49 19.92 -4.36
CA ASP A 540 13.87 20.10 -3.87
C ASP A 540 14.53 21.31 -4.55
N PHE A 541 14.35 21.44 -5.87
CA PHE A 541 14.89 22.53 -6.67
C PHE A 541 14.24 23.88 -6.33
N LEU A 542 12.92 23.97 -6.33
CA LEU A 542 12.21 25.21 -5.99
C LEU A 542 12.46 25.62 -4.53
N THR A 543 12.58 24.66 -3.61
CA THR A 543 12.98 24.93 -2.21
C THR A 543 14.35 25.60 -2.14
N ALA A 544 15.34 25.08 -2.88
CA ALA A 544 16.69 25.61 -2.89
C ALA A 544 16.76 27.00 -3.53
N VAL A 545 16.03 27.23 -4.63
CA VAL A 545 15.91 28.54 -5.28
C VAL A 545 15.24 29.54 -4.35
N LEU A 546 14.08 29.20 -3.76
CA LEU A 546 13.37 30.10 -2.83
C LEU A 546 14.21 30.46 -1.61
N TYR A 547 14.93 29.51 -1.02
CA TYR A 547 15.80 29.80 0.12
C TYR A 547 16.97 30.71 -0.26
N THR A 548 17.58 30.50 -1.44
CA THR A 548 18.74 31.29 -1.89
C THR A 548 18.35 32.70 -2.34
N GLU A 549 17.24 32.85 -3.07
CA GLU A 549 16.81 34.13 -3.67
C GLU A 549 15.92 34.97 -2.77
N ALA A 550 15.02 34.35 -1.98
CA ALA A 550 14.16 35.10 -1.06
C ALA A 550 14.79 35.23 0.34
N GLY A 551 15.55 34.24 0.81
CA GLY A 551 15.84 34.10 2.25
C GLY A 551 14.57 33.90 3.06
N ASP A 552 14.65 33.96 4.40
CA ASP A 552 13.45 33.79 5.24
C ASP A 552 12.59 35.06 5.36
N GLN A 553 11.90 35.40 4.27
CA GLN A 553 10.86 36.43 4.23
C GLN A 553 9.48 35.92 4.71
N GLY A 554 9.43 34.79 5.42
CA GLY A 554 8.20 34.12 5.82
C GLY A 554 7.41 33.53 4.64
N MET A 555 6.32 32.85 5.00
CA MET A 555 5.53 32.01 4.08
C MET A 555 5.01 32.79 2.86
N SER A 556 4.37 33.95 3.09
CA SER A 556 3.76 34.73 2.02
C SER A 556 4.78 35.36 1.08
N GLY A 557 5.92 35.84 1.59
CA GLY A 557 7.01 36.41 0.78
C GLY A 557 7.58 35.39 -0.21
N MET A 558 7.94 34.21 0.29
CA MET A 558 8.45 33.11 -0.54
C MET A 558 7.44 32.62 -1.58
N MET A 559 6.15 32.54 -1.22
CA MET A 559 5.13 32.11 -2.18
C MET A 559 4.93 33.11 -3.33
N MET A 560 5.05 34.42 -3.08
CA MET A 560 5.00 35.43 -4.14
C MET A 560 6.17 35.27 -5.13
N VAL A 561 7.40 35.09 -4.62
CA VAL A 561 8.59 34.83 -5.46
C VAL A 561 8.40 33.57 -6.30
N GLY A 562 7.89 32.48 -5.70
CA GLY A 562 7.64 31.23 -6.41
C GLY A 562 6.60 31.34 -7.52
N TYR A 563 5.54 32.17 -7.35
CA TYR A 563 4.57 32.41 -8.42
C TYR A 563 5.11 33.28 -9.55
N VAL A 564 5.98 34.24 -9.27
CA VAL A 564 6.67 34.98 -10.34
C VAL A 564 7.53 34.01 -11.17
N ILE A 565 8.31 33.13 -10.53
CA ILE A 565 9.12 32.12 -11.23
C ILE A 565 8.24 31.20 -12.11
N GLU A 566 7.20 30.60 -11.53
CA GLU A 566 6.28 29.71 -12.27
C GLU A 566 5.61 30.39 -13.47
N ASN A 567 5.16 31.64 -13.30
CA ASN A 567 4.47 32.36 -14.37
C ASN A 567 5.43 32.79 -15.50
N ARG A 568 6.71 33.10 -15.18
CA ARG A 568 7.77 33.33 -16.19
C ARG A 568 8.03 32.10 -17.04
N LEU A 569 8.13 30.93 -16.43
CA LEU A 569 8.35 29.65 -17.14
C LEU A 569 7.16 29.34 -18.06
N ALA A 570 5.92 29.54 -17.58
CA ALA A 570 4.71 29.36 -18.38
C ALA A 570 4.63 30.31 -19.59
N GLU A 571 5.06 31.56 -19.45
CA GLU A 571 5.15 32.52 -20.56
C GLU A 571 6.30 32.13 -21.53
N GLY A 572 7.42 31.58 -21.03
CA GLY A 572 8.49 30.97 -21.82
C GLY A 572 8.02 29.79 -22.68
N ILE A 573 7.15 28.90 -22.16
CA ILE A 573 6.50 27.83 -22.95
C ILE A 573 5.71 28.43 -24.12
N ALA A 574 4.97 29.52 -23.90
CA ALA A 574 4.13 30.14 -24.92
C ALA A 574 4.97 30.82 -26.03
N ALA A 575 6.07 31.49 -25.66
CA ALA A 575 7.03 32.03 -26.61
C ALA A 575 7.68 30.92 -27.46
N ALA A 576 8.18 29.85 -26.80
CA ALA A 576 8.79 28.71 -27.48
C ALA A 576 7.82 28.00 -28.45
N ARG A 577 6.55 27.83 -28.07
CA ARG A 577 5.51 27.21 -28.91
C ARG A 577 5.06 28.09 -30.09
N SER A 578 5.32 29.40 -30.04
CA SER A 578 5.03 30.33 -31.14
C SER A 578 6.25 30.64 -32.02
N GLY A 579 7.39 29.95 -31.80
CA GLY A 579 8.62 30.13 -32.58
C GLY A 579 9.36 31.44 -32.29
N ASN A 580 8.99 32.16 -31.24
CA ASN A 580 9.56 33.45 -30.87
C ASN A 580 10.68 33.31 -29.82
N TYR A 581 11.39 34.42 -29.58
CA TYR A 581 12.50 34.56 -28.65
C TYR A 581 12.24 33.91 -27.27
N ILE A 582 13.15 33.04 -26.84
CA ILE A 582 13.07 32.30 -25.58
C ILE A 582 14.15 32.85 -24.62
N GLU A 583 13.74 33.70 -23.68
CA GLU A 583 14.63 34.27 -22.66
C GLU A 583 14.80 33.34 -21.43
N TYR A 584 13.83 32.45 -21.18
CA TYR A 584 13.77 31.60 -19.99
C TYR A 584 13.46 30.12 -20.33
N PRO A 585 13.89 29.16 -19.48
CA PRO A 585 13.49 27.76 -19.59
C PRO A 585 11.96 27.57 -19.64
N GLY A 586 11.49 26.50 -20.29
CA GLY A 586 10.06 26.20 -20.33
C GLY A 586 9.49 25.67 -19.01
N THR A 587 10.29 25.02 -18.18
CA THR A 587 9.86 24.36 -16.94
C THR A 587 10.99 24.33 -15.92
N LEU A 588 10.67 24.10 -14.64
CA LEU A 588 11.68 23.95 -13.59
C LEU A 588 12.64 22.78 -13.88
N ASP A 589 12.16 21.71 -14.52
CA ASP A 589 12.98 20.58 -15.03
C ASP A 589 13.73 20.89 -16.35
N ILE A 590 14.04 22.15 -16.62
CA ILE A 590 14.96 22.60 -17.69
C ILE A 590 16.03 23.60 -17.16
N MET A 591 15.97 24.00 -15.89
CA MET A 591 16.92 24.95 -15.24
C MET A 591 18.26 24.26 -14.87
N ILE A 592 19.20 24.23 -15.81
CA ILE A 592 20.44 23.41 -15.72
C ILE A 592 21.64 24.18 -15.15
N TYR A 593 22.49 23.43 -14.45
CA TYR A 593 23.70 23.90 -13.80
C TYR A 593 24.91 23.83 -14.74
N GLU A 594 25.52 24.97 -15.06
CA GLU A 594 26.92 25.04 -15.50
C GLU A 594 27.71 25.98 -14.58
N THR A 595 29.02 25.77 -14.47
CA THR A 595 29.94 26.64 -13.72
C THR A 595 30.12 28.04 -14.34
N THR A 596 29.42 28.35 -15.44
CA THR A 596 29.72 29.48 -16.33
C THR A 596 28.53 30.38 -16.67
N GLN A 597 27.26 29.94 -16.55
CA GLN A 597 26.07 30.80 -16.77
C GLN A 597 24.86 30.42 -15.89
N TRP A 598 23.94 31.41 -15.76
CA TRP A 598 22.79 31.49 -14.85
C TRP A 598 23.14 31.72 -13.37
N GLU A 599 22.89 32.94 -12.90
CA GLU A 599 23.42 33.47 -11.64
C GLU A 599 22.39 33.47 -10.51
N VAL A 600 22.36 32.36 -9.77
CA VAL A 600 21.97 32.32 -8.35
C VAL A 600 23.16 31.84 -7.49
N ALA A 601 24.06 31.04 -8.06
CA ALA A 601 25.12 30.34 -7.34
C ALA A 601 26.50 31.04 -7.41
N ARG A 602 26.59 32.38 -7.21
CA ARG A 602 27.88 33.12 -7.19
C ARG A 602 28.91 32.63 -6.13
N ASN A 603 28.49 31.76 -5.23
CA ASN A 603 29.29 31.15 -4.15
C ASN A 603 28.94 29.64 -3.94
N GLY A 604 28.23 29.01 -4.87
CA GLY A 604 27.76 27.63 -4.73
C GLY A 604 26.62 27.41 -3.70
N SER A 605 26.01 28.47 -3.15
CA SER A 605 24.95 28.38 -2.14
C SER A 605 23.82 27.41 -2.54
N LEU A 606 23.26 27.58 -3.75
CA LEU A 606 22.19 26.72 -4.27
C LEU A 606 22.53 25.22 -4.21
N THR A 607 23.75 24.84 -4.56
CA THR A 607 24.23 23.44 -4.49
C THR A 607 24.43 22.96 -3.07
N ASN A 608 24.85 23.81 -2.14
CA ASN A 608 24.97 23.44 -0.73
C ASN A 608 23.59 23.25 -0.10
N VAL A 609 22.65 24.18 -0.34
CA VAL A 609 21.25 24.04 0.07
C VAL A 609 20.62 22.77 -0.52
N LEU A 610 20.90 22.42 -1.79
CA LEU A 610 20.49 21.14 -2.38
C LEU A 610 21.12 19.92 -1.67
N LYS A 611 22.39 19.96 -1.28
CA LYS A 611 23.02 18.89 -0.47
C LYS A 611 22.31 18.73 0.87
N ASP A 612 22.02 19.82 1.57
CA ASP A 612 21.36 19.78 2.89
C ASP A 612 19.90 19.28 2.79
N ILE A 613 19.18 19.70 1.75
CA ILE A 613 17.87 19.17 1.34
C ILE A 613 17.89 17.65 1.09
N VAL A 614 19.01 17.10 0.62
CA VAL A 614 19.18 15.68 0.28
C VAL A 614 19.74 14.86 1.45
N ALA A 615 20.64 15.43 2.25
CA ALA A 615 21.13 14.85 3.50
C ALA A 615 20.01 14.74 4.56
N GLY A 616 18.97 15.58 4.44
CA GLY A 616 17.83 15.62 5.35
C GLY A 616 17.98 16.63 6.48
N HIS A 617 19.00 17.49 6.45
CA HIS A 617 19.28 18.53 7.45
C HIS A 617 18.36 19.76 7.31
N ALA A 618 17.19 19.61 6.70
CA ALA A 618 16.41 20.69 6.09
C ALA A 618 15.49 21.46 7.06
N ASP A 619 15.68 21.36 8.37
CA ASP A 619 14.76 21.94 9.37
C ASP A 619 14.80 23.48 9.36
N TYR A 620 15.98 24.06 9.13
CA TYR A 620 16.17 25.50 8.90
C TYR A 620 15.65 25.99 7.54
N LEU A 621 15.24 25.08 6.65
CA LEU A 621 14.63 25.34 5.33
C LEU A 621 13.11 25.16 5.34
N SER A 622 12.51 24.96 6.52
CA SER A 622 11.10 24.57 6.69
C SER A 622 10.10 25.54 6.06
N ASN A 623 10.34 26.85 6.15
CA ASN A 623 9.53 27.87 5.45
C ASN A 623 9.66 27.74 3.92
N ALA A 624 10.88 27.67 3.38
CA ALA A 624 11.12 27.57 1.93
C ALA A 624 10.51 26.31 1.32
N ARG A 625 10.64 25.16 2.01
CA ARG A 625 10.04 23.89 1.55
C ARG A 625 8.51 23.93 1.60
N SER A 626 7.95 24.60 2.61
CA SER A 626 6.51 24.78 2.73
C SER A 626 5.95 25.71 1.65
N ALA A 627 6.65 26.80 1.36
CA ALA A 627 6.29 27.72 0.27
C ALA A 627 6.37 27.02 -1.10
N ALA A 628 7.46 26.29 -1.39
CA ALA A 628 7.61 25.52 -2.62
C ALA A 628 6.45 24.55 -2.85
N LYS A 629 6.06 23.77 -1.83
CA LYS A 629 4.90 22.86 -1.88
C LYS A 629 3.61 23.59 -2.20
N LYS A 630 3.34 24.73 -1.57
CA LYS A 630 2.12 25.51 -1.78
C LYS A 630 2.08 26.15 -3.18
N VAL A 631 3.22 26.60 -3.70
CA VAL A 631 3.37 27.17 -5.05
C VAL A 631 3.14 26.11 -6.13
N LEU A 632 3.75 24.92 -6.00
CA LEU A 632 3.53 23.81 -6.92
C LEU A 632 2.05 23.33 -6.87
N ALA A 633 1.43 23.34 -5.70
CA ALA A 633 0.00 23.07 -5.52
C ALA A 633 -0.93 24.26 -5.83
N LYS A 634 -0.41 25.38 -6.36
CA LYS A 634 -1.16 26.60 -6.77
C LYS A 634 -2.10 27.19 -5.71
N GLN A 635 -1.77 27.05 -4.42
CA GLN A 635 -2.58 27.55 -3.32
C GLN A 635 -2.59 29.09 -3.22
N SER A 636 -3.75 29.67 -2.89
CA SER A 636 -3.86 31.12 -2.66
C SER A 636 -3.01 31.59 -1.46
N ILE A 637 -2.47 32.80 -1.58
CA ILE A 637 -1.79 33.51 -0.49
C ILE A 637 -2.83 34.34 0.26
N THR A 638 -2.80 34.34 1.59
CA THR A 638 -3.49 35.36 2.39
C THR A 638 -2.44 36.34 2.89
N LEU A 639 -2.57 37.62 2.57
CA LEU A 639 -1.57 38.62 2.94
C LEU A 639 -1.51 38.82 4.46
N GLU A 640 -0.32 38.64 5.03
CA GLU A 640 -0.04 38.89 6.45
C GLU A 640 0.06 40.41 6.74
N ALA A 641 0.59 41.20 5.80
CA ALA A 641 0.67 42.65 5.85
C ALA A 641 0.20 43.27 4.51
N PRO A 642 -0.16 44.58 4.46
CA PRO A 642 -0.52 45.23 3.21
C PRO A 642 0.61 45.18 2.17
N ALA A 643 0.28 44.85 0.92
CA ALA A 643 1.27 44.68 -0.15
C ALA A 643 0.77 45.22 -1.49
N THR A 644 1.69 45.79 -2.28
CA THR A 644 1.43 46.26 -3.64
C THR A 644 1.51 45.10 -4.61
N VAL A 645 0.41 44.79 -5.30
CA VAL A 645 0.35 43.72 -6.31
C VAL A 645 0.33 44.34 -7.71
N TYR A 646 1.23 43.89 -8.58
CA TYR A 646 1.37 44.35 -9.96
C TYR A 646 0.55 43.45 -10.90
N THR A 647 -0.44 44.02 -11.60
CA THR A 647 -1.50 43.26 -12.29
C THR A 647 -1.74 43.72 -13.74
N GLY A 648 -0.71 43.70 -14.59
CA GLY A 648 -0.84 44.05 -16.00
C GLY A 648 0.37 43.65 -16.85
N VAL A 649 0.15 43.45 -18.15
CA VAL A 649 1.21 43.20 -19.16
C VAL A 649 0.86 43.98 -20.43
N GLY A 650 1.78 44.82 -20.90
CA GLY A 650 1.64 45.63 -22.11
C GLY A 650 2.29 47.00 -21.98
N GLY A 651 3.09 47.41 -22.97
CA GLY A 651 3.57 48.80 -23.11
C GLY A 651 4.48 49.36 -22.01
N GLY A 652 4.97 48.53 -21.07
CA GLY A 652 5.91 48.97 -20.02
C GLY A 652 5.30 49.69 -18.81
N VAL A 653 3.97 49.76 -18.69
CA VAL A 653 3.28 50.34 -17.52
C VAL A 653 2.71 49.23 -16.64
N SER A 654 3.24 49.07 -15.43
CA SER A 654 2.72 48.11 -14.45
C SER A 654 1.62 48.75 -13.60
N THR A 655 0.38 48.31 -13.75
CA THR A 655 -0.73 48.72 -12.87
C THR A 655 -0.52 48.16 -11.46
N THR A 656 -0.37 49.04 -10.48
CA THR A 656 -0.26 48.70 -9.06
C THR A 656 -1.62 48.68 -8.39
N SER A 657 -1.86 47.70 -7.52
CA SER A 657 -2.98 47.75 -6.58
C SER A 657 -2.53 47.36 -5.17
N THR A 658 -2.66 48.28 -4.23
CA THR A 658 -2.42 48.00 -2.81
C THR A 658 -3.52 47.08 -2.31
N LYS A 659 -3.13 45.93 -1.75
CA LYS A 659 -4.02 44.98 -1.08
C LYS A 659 -3.76 45.04 0.41
N ASN A 660 -4.81 45.08 1.21
CA ASN A 660 -4.69 45.13 2.68
C ASN A 660 -4.31 43.76 3.26
N SER A 661 -3.82 43.74 4.49
CA SER A 661 -3.69 42.49 5.26
C SER A 661 -5.05 41.75 5.31
N GLY A 662 -5.02 40.42 5.30
CA GLY A 662 -6.19 39.55 5.14
C GLY A 662 -6.67 39.34 3.69
N SER A 663 -6.13 40.07 2.70
CA SER A 663 -6.50 39.87 1.29
C SER A 663 -6.05 38.50 0.78
N VAL A 664 -6.97 37.73 0.17
CA VAL A 664 -6.66 36.46 -0.49
C VAL A 664 -6.31 36.70 -1.97
N ILE A 665 -5.17 36.17 -2.42
CA ILE A 665 -4.62 36.37 -3.77
C ILE A 665 -4.33 35.00 -4.42
N THR A 666 -4.76 34.82 -5.66
CA THR A 666 -4.50 33.61 -6.47
C THR A 666 -3.18 33.70 -7.23
N ALA A 667 -2.58 32.54 -7.54
CA ALA A 667 -1.33 32.43 -8.32
C ALA A 667 -1.34 33.21 -9.66
N SER A 668 -2.52 33.33 -10.29
CA SER A 668 -2.76 34.05 -11.53
C SER A 668 -2.65 35.58 -11.45
N ALA A 669 -2.63 36.16 -10.25
CA ALA A 669 -2.58 37.61 -10.06
C ALA A 669 -1.18 38.21 -10.21
N PHE A 670 -0.13 37.40 -10.13
CA PHE A 670 1.27 37.85 -10.19
C PHE A 670 1.77 37.83 -11.64
N LYS A 671 1.90 39.00 -12.28
CA LYS A 671 2.40 39.15 -13.65
C LYS A 671 3.63 40.05 -13.75
N TYR A 672 4.29 39.98 -14.91
CA TYR A 672 5.70 40.31 -15.10
C TYR A 672 6.04 41.80 -14.94
N ASN A 673 6.62 42.20 -13.79
CA ASN A 673 7.90 42.94 -13.74
C ASN A 673 8.44 43.13 -12.32
N SER A 674 9.78 43.27 -12.23
CA SER A 674 10.58 43.64 -11.04
C SER A 674 10.56 42.71 -9.82
N PHE A 675 11.77 42.36 -9.35
CA PHE A 675 11.99 41.97 -7.95
C PHE A 675 12.25 43.24 -7.13
N MET A 676 11.56 43.39 -5.99
CA MET A 676 12.01 44.24 -4.89
C MET A 676 11.71 43.52 -3.58
N THR A 677 12.72 43.33 -2.72
CA THR A 677 12.49 42.82 -1.36
C THR A 677 11.92 43.95 -0.48
N PRO A 678 11.15 43.65 0.58
CA PRO A 678 10.68 44.67 1.51
C PRO A 678 11.82 45.50 2.12
N ASN A 679 13.00 44.90 2.31
CA ASN A 679 14.20 45.58 2.80
C ASN A 679 14.93 46.41 1.72
N ALA A 680 14.67 46.21 0.43
CA ALA A 680 15.06 47.14 -0.63
C ALA A 680 14.05 48.29 -0.72
N TRP A 681 12.75 47.98 -0.66
CA TRP A 681 11.66 48.96 -0.69
C TRP A 681 11.73 49.95 0.48
N ASN A 682 11.94 49.48 1.71
CA ASN A 682 12.05 50.35 2.88
C ASN A 682 13.25 51.31 2.78
N ARG A 683 14.40 50.85 2.25
CA ARG A 683 15.57 51.71 2.01
C ARG A 683 15.34 52.73 0.89
N PHE A 684 14.66 52.32 -0.18
CA PHE A 684 14.24 53.19 -1.28
C PHE A 684 13.27 54.29 -0.80
N ALA A 685 12.34 53.95 0.09
CA ALA A 685 11.36 54.90 0.64
C ALA A 685 11.96 55.93 1.62
N THR A 686 13.08 55.63 2.28
CA THR A 686 13.74 56.53 3.25
C THR A 686 14.80 57.47 2.68
N ASP A 687 15.26 57.24 1.44
CA ASP A 687 16.38 57.99 0.84
C ASP A 687 15.97 59.34 0.21
N GLY A 688 14.71 59.44 -0.26
CA GLY A 688 14.12 60.69 -0.76
C GLY A 688 14.54 61.13 -2.17
N ARG A 689 15.37 60.37 -2.89
CA ARG A 689 15.84 60.75 -4.24
C ARG A 689 15.04 60.10 -5.37
N HIS A 690 14.82 60.85 -6.44
CA HIS A 690 14.09 60.39 -7.62
C HIS A 690 15.01 59.63 -8.61
N TYR A 691 15.17 58.32 -8.43
CA TYR A 691 15.82 57.46 -9.42
C TYR A 691 14.86 57.17 -10.60
N LYS A 692 15.30 57.40 -11.84
CA LYS A 692 14.54 57.01 -13.05
C LYS A 692 14.79 55.54 -13.41
N PHE A 693 13.73 54.80 -13.70
CA PHE A 693 13.83 53.54 -14.44
C PHE A 693 14.24 53.81 -15.90
N ALA A 694 15.18 53.03 -16.42
CA ALA A 694 15.67 53.17 -17.79
C ALA A 694 14.71 52.54 -18.81
N SER A 695 13.67 53.29 -19.21
CA SER A 695 12.77 52.92 -20.31
C SER A 695 13.39 53.29 -21.66
N GLY A 696 13.99 52.33 -22.37
CA GLY A 696 14.56 52.59 -23.69
C GLY A 696 14.93 51.34 -24.48
N TYR A 697 14.08 50.95 -25.42
CA TYR A 697 14.46 50.07 -26.53
C TYR A 697 14.86 50.97 -27.71
N GLY A 698 16.15 51.24 -27.86
CA GLY A 698 16.67 52.21 -28.84
C GLY A 698 18.12 51.91 -29.21
N ALA A 699 18.46 52.07 -30.49
CA ALA A 699 19.76 51.69 -31.02
C ALA A 699 20.88 52.64 -30.54
N GLY A 700 21.70 52.17 -29.62
CA GLY A 700 22.84 52.90 -29.06
C GLY A 700 23.68 52.00 -28.16
N LYS A 701 24.98 52.30 -28.00
CA LYS A 701 25.87 51.49 -27.17
C LYS A 701 25.70 51.82 -25.68
N ASN A 702 25.87 50.81 -24.84
CA ASN A 702 26.15 50.89 -23.40
C ASN A 702 25.04 51.46 -22.48
N THR A 703 24.05 50.63 -22.13
CA THR A 703 23.31 50.72 -20.85
C THR A 703 23.17 49.34 -20.20
N PHE A 704 23.27 49.28 -18.87
CA PHE A 704 23.49 48.04 -18.11
C PHE A 704 22.21 47.21 -17.82
N LEU A 705 21.52 46.75 -18.87
CA LEU A 705 20.42 45.76 -18.74
C LEU A 705 20.93 44.31 -18.84
N TYR A 706 21.80 43.90 -17.91
CA TYR A 706 22.32 42.54 -17.88
C TYR A 706 21.32 41.59 -17.19
N ARG A 707 20.58 40.80 -18.00
CA ARG A 707 19.84 39.59 -17.60
C ARG A 707 18.68 39.75 -16.59
N GLY A 708 17.69 40.62 -16.84
CA GLY A 708 16.34 40.48 -16.21
C GLY A 708 16.22 40.60 -14.67
N HIS A 709 17.32 40.86 -13.95
CA HIS A 709 17.37 41.17 -12.52
C HIS A 709 17.55 42.68 -12.32
N VAL A 710 16.80 43.28 -11.40
CA VAL A 710 16.98 44.68 -11.00
C VAL A 710 18.08 44.75 -9.94
N PHE A 711 19.31 45.00 -10.37
CA PHE A 711 20.41 45.36 -9.47
C PHE A 711 20.41 46.87 -9.23
N PHE A 712 20.52 47.28 -7.96
CA PHE A 712 20.92 48.64 -7.60
C PHE A 712 22.44 48.66 -7.43
N LEU A 713 23.11 49.65 -8.03
CA LEU A 713 24.53 49.92 -7.76
C LEU A 713 24.62 50.69 -6.44
N ASP A 714 25.47 50.21 -5.52
CA ASP A 714 25.78 50.92 -4.28
C ASP A 714 27.12 51.65 -4.43
N LYS A 715 27.03 52.99 -4.43
CA LYS A 715 28.06 53.99 -4.79
C LYS A 715 28.61 53.97 -6.23
N GLU A 716 28.82 55.18 -6.73
CA GLU A 716 29.80 55.47 -7.77
C GLU A 716 31.22 55.29 -7.21
N VAL A 717 32.05 54.54 -7.93
CA VAL A 717 33.50 54.74 -8.01
C VAL A 717 33.84 54.64 -9.50
N TRP A 718 34.65 55.58 -9.99
CA TRP A 718 35.07 55.68 -11.40
C TRP A 718 36.18 54.67 -11.73
#